data_AF-A0A4Y8SF50-F1
#
_entry.id   AF-A0A4Y8SF50-F1
#
_cell.length_a   1.000
_cell.length_b   1.000
_cell.length_c   1.000
_cell.angle_alpha   90.00
_cell.angle_beta   90.00
_cell.angle_gamma   90.00
#
_symmetry.space_group_name_H-M   'P 1'
#
loop_
_entity.id
_entity.type
_entity.pdbx_description
1 polymer ?
#
loop_
_entity_poly.entity_id
_entity_poly.type
_entity_poly.pdbx_seq_one_letter_code
_entity_poly.pdbx_strand_id
1 'polypeptide(L)'
;MDLAELYDLIRKEPVCLFIGSGFSLYTGMPSAYRLIGLLHDSLTPAQQKKIRKTEDLRKYAQDFQTLFGRPKLVRVLQEHFDIKPADTHVHDMLGKIAYFKSIITTNYDRLIEDGFGQRATVIVNNQQVFGTKRAKTRILKIHGDIRDGKSIVITSGDYSDQYNRIFKDPFWATVIAETAAQHIIFLGFGYEDENVQADFDYIEKKLKNKLKKRVLISPGVDPVKLKRYRQLGMQHISATGEQFVNGLVETLKAHVKNDMEDGLVDQQTAMDFIMAFDLTVSIEASLNHTQLIDIKRSDGPTQHKLQISTADEELKSALQKFTTGYEVRQLQIAPEQLTSFDFLIEGFRMLDKDSLGTLNVIHHPKYEGFVKVRFPGKLFALHKVYCRLFNNIPGKVRIEIEVTGFEAVFNLEFKDNRIEMTFTAREPELPTPVNKSYEVFRAFYLLFSGELMEIVAKDGSIYKHRLTAQAQAAEFNKQMTFFHSLKKIEKTFDVKFDPVKIGNVTDDDREKIAKLQALIGHGYYAIKDPTGITIEQMPDSRELFNSLGELIPGTYVSLVTKSHREMDLFGKTLLMGNEQVTLRDPAVPVLDFQALRMQLIPSDHIVIYHYQKFGLQKLAGAQSIWPETGDEGEEDLI
;
A
#
# COMPACT_ATOMS: atom_id res chain seq x y z
N MET A 1 31.67 26.49 -9.40
CA MET A 1 31.35 25.38 -8.50
C MET A 1 30.69 25.90 -7.27
N ASP A 2 29.49 25.41 -7.05
CA ASP A 2 28.72 25.55 -5.82
C ASP A 2 28.75 24.21 -5.05
N LEU A 3 27.97 24.10 -3.98
CA LEU A 3 27.92 22.88 -3.17
C LEU A 3 27.30 21.69 -3.92
N ALA A 4 26.30 21.92 -4.78
CA ALA A 4 25.64 20.83 -5.51
C ALA A 4 26.60 20.16 -6.50
N GLU A 5 27.32 20.96 -7.30
CA GLU A 5 28.37 20.47 -8.19
C GLU A 5 29.49 19.73 -7.43
N LEU A 6 29.80 20.16 -6.20
CA LEU A 6 30.80 19.51 -5.36
C LEU A 6 30.31 18.16 -4.81
N TYR A 7 29.06 18.07 -4.39
CA TYR A 7 28.49 16.81 -3.92
C TYR A 7 28.43 15.77 -5.04
N ASP A 8 28.10 16.17 -6.27
CA ASP A 8 28.17 15.31 -7.45
C ASP A 8 29.58 14.80 -7.75
N LEU A 9 30.60 15.58 -7.41
CA LEU A 9 31.99 15.15 -7.51
C LEU A 9 32.34 14.11 -6.43
N ILE A 10 31.83 14.29 -5.20
CA ILE A 10 32.08 13.39 -4.07
C ILE A 10 31.39 12.04 -4.26
N ARG A 11 30.16 12.04 -4.81
CA ARG A 11 29.38 10.83 -5.12
C ARG A 11 30.15 9.79 -5.95
N LYS A 12 31.12 10.24 -6.74
CA LYS A 12 31.94 9.39 -7.64
C LYS A 12 33.23 8.86 -7.00
N GLU A 13 33.51 9.22 -5.75
CA GLU A 13 34.70 8.86 -4.95
C GLU A 13 36.09 9.46 -5.28
N PRO A 14 36.36 10.32 -6.29
CA PRO A 14 37.72 10.82 -6.53
C PRO A 14 38.09 12.01 -5.62
N VAL A 15 37.74 11.99 -4.34
CA VAL A 15 37.91 13.14 -3.43
C VAL A 15 38.69 12.78 -2.16
N CYS A 16 39.68 13.61 -1.85
CA CYS A 16 40.39 13.64 -0.57
C CYS A 16 39.98 14.89 0.21
N LEU A 17 39.65 14.72 1.49
CA LEU A 17 39.48 15.86 2.39
C LEU A 17 40.83 16.30 2.95
N PHE A 18 41.02 17.60 3.07
CA PHE A 18 42.10 18.21 3.83
C PHE A 18 41.48 19.05 4.96
N ILE A 19 41.62 18.59 6.20
CA ILE A 19 40.94 19.17 7.36
C ILE A 19 41.95 19.92 8.22
N GLY A 20 41.67 21.20 8.45
CA GLY A 20 42.44 22.06 9.34
C GLY A 20 41.77 22.28 10.69
N SER A 21 42.47 22.99 11.58
CA SER A 21 42.03 23.16 12.98
C SER A 21 40.75 23.97 13.10
N GLY A 22 40.40 24.76 12.07
CA GLY A 22 39.14 25.50 11.99
C GLY A 22 37.91 24.61 12.06
N PHE A 23 38.02 23.35 11.62
CA PHE A 23 36.91 22.38 11.68
C PHE A 23 36.65 21.88 13.11
N SER A 24 37.67 21.88 13.97
CA SER A 24 37.56 21.45 15.38
C SER A 24 37.12 22.56 16.34
N LEU A 25 37.08 23.84 15.92
CA LEU A 25 36.88 24.97 16.86
C LEU A 25 35.55 24.93 17.61
N TYR A 26 34.47 24.46 16.98
CA TYR A 26 33.14 24.40 17.61
C TYR A 26 33.08 23.40 18.79
N THR A 27 34.02 22.44 18.82
CA THR A 27 34.10 21.40 19.86
C THR A 27 34.76 21.90 21.15
N GLY A 28 35.28 23.12 21.14
CA GLY A 28 36.08 23.70 22.24
C GLY A 28 37.59 23.52 22.08
N MET A 29 38.06 22.87 21.01
CA MET A 29 39.49 22.72 20.74
C MET A 29 40.17 24.10 20.53
N PRO A 30 41.38 24.30 21.06
CA PRO A 30 42.02 25.60 21.02
C PRO A 30 42.48 25.97 19.60
N SER A 31 42.26 27.23 19.22
CA SER A 31 42.88 27.81 18.03
C SER A 31 44.40 27.99 18.23
N ALA A 32 45.14 28.19 17.13
CA ALA A 32 46.57 28.49 17.20
C ALA A 32 46.89 29.70 18.09
N TYR A 33 46.06 30.75 18.04
CA TYR A 33 46.17 31.90 18.92
C TYR A 33 45.92 31.53 20.40
N ARG A 34 44.89 30.72 20.67
CA ARG A 34 44.57 30.28 22.03
C ARG A 34 45.70 29.42 22.62
N LEU A 35 46.36 28.60 21.81
CA LEU A 35 47.49 27.77 22.25
C LEU A 35 48.66 28.57 22.81
N ILE A 36 48.97 29.75 22.24
CA ILE A 36 50.00 30.63 22.80
C ILE A 36 49.64 31.02 24.24
N GLY A 37 48.37 31.39 24.48
CA GLY A 37 47.85 31.70 25.81
C GLY A 37 47.98 30.51 26.75
N LEU A 38 47.54 29.32 26.33
CA LEU A 38 47.61 28.10 27.16
C LEU A 38 49.05 27.73 27.54
N LEU A 39 49.98 27.83 26.59
CA LEU A 39 51.40 27.64 26.87
C LEU A 39 51.91 28.70 27.86
N HIS A 40 51.54 29.97 27.69
CA HIS A 40 51.94 31.04 28.60
C HIS A 40 51.39 30.86 30.02
N ASP A 41 50.14 30.45 30.13
CA ASP A 41 49.42 30.27 31.40
C ASP A 41 49.95 29.05 32.17
N SER A 42 50.57 28.08 31.48
CA SER A 42 51.27 26.93 32.10
C SER A 42 52.61 27.28 32.78
N LEU A 43 53.04 28.54 32.68
CA LEU A 43 54.31 29.03 33.23
C LEU A 43 54.07 29.80 34.54
N THR A 44 55.02 29.70 35.48
CA THR A 44 54.98 30.55 36.69
C THR A 44 55.27 32.02 36.33
N PRO A 45 54.87 33.00 37.16
CA PRO A 45 55.15 34.41 36.89
C PRO A 45 56.64 34.73 36.66
N ALA A 46 57.55 33.97 37.29
CA ALA A 46 58.99 34.10 37.08
C ALA A 46 59.44 33.53 35.72
N GLN A 47 58.80 32.47 35.23
CA GLN A 47 59.07 31.87 33.92
C GLN A 47 58.48 32.72 32.77
N GLN A 48 57.28 33.29 32.98
CA GLN A 48 56.63 34.18 32.01
C GLN A 48 57.48 35.40 31.66
N LYS A 49 58.27 35.92 32.62
CA LYS A 49 59.22 37.02 32.38
C LYS A 49 60.42 36.63 31.51
N LYS A 50 60.73 35.34 31.38
CA LYS A 50 61.90 34.82 30.64
C LYS A 50 61.61 34.52 29.18
N ILE A 51 60.35 34.26 28.82
CA ILE A 51 59.94 33.94 27.46
C ILE A 51 59.51 35.20 26.71
N ARG A 52 59.89 35.31 25.44
CA ARG A 52 59.51 36.44 24.60
C ARG A 52 58.02 36.33 24.21
N LYS A 53 57.31 37.46 24.27
CA LYS A 53 55.94 37.55 23.72
C LYS A 53 56.00 37.63 22.20
N THR A 54 55.24 36.77 21.53
CA THR A 54 55.04 36.78 20.07
C THR A 54 53.66 36.20 19.77
N GLU A 55 53.05 36.65 18.68
CA GLU A 55 51.77 36.13 18.18
C GLU A 55 51.96 34.95 17.20
N ASP A 56 53.21 34.62 16.85
CA ASP A 56 53.54 33.48 16.00
C ASP A 56 53.73 32.22 16.87
N LEU A 57 52.77 31.29 16.78
CA LEU A 57 52.78 30.04 17.53
C LEU A 57 54.08 29.25 17.32
N ARG A 58 54.64 29.25 16.10
CA ARG A 58 55.84 28.47 15.77
C ARG A 58 57.05 28.95 16.56
N LYS A 59 57.23 30.27 16.59
CA LYS A 59 58.31 30.94 17.35
C LYS A 59 58.08 30.82 18.84
N TYR A 60 56.86 31.02 19.30
CA TYR A 60 56.53 30.89 20.72
C TYR A 60 56.80 29.48 21.24
N ALA A 61 56.35 28.45 20.51
CA ALA A 61 56.57 27.06 20.86
C ALA A 61 58.06 26.68 20.82
N GLN A 62 58.84 27.24 19.88
CA GLN A 62 60.30 27.07 19.84
C GLN A 62 60.99 27.64 21.08
N ASP A 63 60.67 28.88 21.46
CA ASP A 63 61.24 29.53 22.65
C ASP A 63 60.82 28.77 23.92
N PHE A 64 59.55 28.35 24.00
CA PHE A 64 59.03 27.53 25.09
C PHE A 64 59.78 26.21 25.21
N GLN A 65 59.96 25.48 24.10
CA GLN A 65 60.71 24.23 24.07
C GLN A 65 62.17 24.42 24.46
N THR A 66 62.81 25.49 24.00
CA THR A 66 64.21 25.80 24.30
C THR A 66 64.43 26.07 25.78
N LEU A 67 63.49 26.78 26.43
CA LEU A 67 63.60 27.15 27.83
C LEU A 67 63.09 26.08 28.80
N PHE A 68 62.10 25.28 28.42
CA PHE A 68 61.38 24.39 29.33
C PHE A 68 61.32 22.91 28.89
N GLY A 69 61.87 22.60 27.71
CA GLY A 69 61.96 21.25 27.16
C GLY A 69 60.70 20.79 26.44
N ARG A 70 60.90 19.90 25.46
CA ARG A 70 59.83 19.22 24.71
C ARG A 70 58.82 18.47 25.60
N PRO A 71 59.23 17.76 26.67
CA PRO A 71 58.28 17.05 27.52
C PRO A 71 57.23 17.96 28.15
N LYS A 72 57.62 19.17 28.60
CA LYS A 72 56.67 20.13 29.16
C LYS A 72 55.71 20.65 28.08
N LEU A 73 56.23 20.97 26.89
CA LEU A 73 55.42 21.43 25.75
C LEU A 73 54.34 20.40 25.40
N VAL A 74 54.75 19.13 25.20
CA VAL A 74 53.85 18.02 24.89
C VAL A 74 52.82 17.82 26.00
N ARG A 75 53.22 17.87 27.27
CA ARG A 75 52.31 17.72 28.40
C ARG A 75 51.20 18.78 28.37
N VAL A 76 51.55 20.05 28.15
CA VAL A 76 50.55 21.13 28.08
C VAL A 76 49.60 20.93 26.90
N LEU A 77 50.10 20.47 25.75
CA LEU A 77 49.24 20.13 24.62
C LEU A 77 48.28 18.99 24.98
N GLN A 78 48.78 17.92 25.61
CA GLN A 78 47.96 16.77 26.02
C GLN A 78 46.87 17.19 27.03
N GLU A 79 47.19 18.05 27.99
CA GLU A 79 46.23 18.60 28.96
C GLU A 79 45.06 19.37 28.31
N HIS A 80 45.21 19.83 27.06
CA HIS A 80 44.20 20.64 26.36
C HIS A 80 43.58 19.99 25.11
N PHE A 81 44.23 18.98 24.53
CA PHE A 81 43.72 18.24 23.36
C PHE A 81 43.21 16.84 23.70
N ASP A 82 43.63 16.26 24.83
CA ASP A 82 43.13 14.96 25.33
C ASP A 82 42.02 15.19 26.38
N ILE A 83 41.09 16.09 26.06
CA ILE A 83 39.91 16.39 26.87
C ILE A 83 38.65 15.93 26.13
N LYS A 84 37.60 15.61 26.89
CA LYS A 84 36.30 15.32 26.30
C LYS A 84 35.78 16.57 25.58
N PRO A 85 35.52 16.52 24.26
CA PRO A 85 34.98 17.66 23.53
C PRO A 85 33.60 18.05 24.05
N ALA A 86 33.24 19.33 23.92
CA ALA A 86 31.92 19.82 24.31
C ALA A 86 30.81 19.27 23.40
N ASP A 87 31.16 19.02 22.13
CA ASP A 87 30.27 18.58 21.07
C ASP A 87 31.10 17.91 19.97
N THR A 88 30.58 16.85 19.35
CA THR A 88 31.19 16.09 18.24
C THR A 88 30.26 15.88 17.04
N HIS A 89 29.04 16.43 17.03
CA HIS A 89 28.01 16.03 16.05
C HIS A 89 28.43 16.11 14.58
N VAL A 90 29.19 17.15 14.18
CA VAL A 90 29.70 17.27 12.79
C VAL A 90 30.77 16.21 12.48
N HIS A 91 31.65 15.90 13.43
CA HIS A 91 32.66 14.85 13.27
C HIS A 91 32.04 13.45 13.24
N ASP A 92 31.04 13.20 14.09
CA ASP A 92 30.27 11.96 14.09
C ASP A 92 29.52 11.78 12.78
N MET A 93 28.94 12.86 12.25
CA MET A 93 28.25 12.85 10.96
C MET A 93 29.24 12.64 9.80
N LEU A 94 30.38 13.33 9.79
CA LEU A 94 31.44 13.10 8.81
C LEU A 94 31.92 11.66 8.85
N GLY A 95 32.06 11.10 10.05
CA GLY A 95 32.43 9.71 10.28
C GLY A 95 31.48 8.73 9.60
N LYS A 96 30.20 9.07 9.40
CA LYS A 96 29.23 8.21 8.70
C LYS A 96 29.44 8.17 7.18
N ILE A 97 30.23 9.07 6.61
CA ILE A 97 30.43 9.20 5.16
C ILE A 97 31.55 8.28 4.68
N ALA A 98 31.20 7.12 4.14
CA ALA A 98 32.16 6.10 3.65
C ALA A 98 32.88 6.46 2.32
N TYR A 99 32.49 7.57 1.69
CA TYR A 99 32.97 8.00 0.36
C TYR A 99 34.41 8.52 0.37
N PHE A 100 34.91 8.96 1.53
CA PHE A 100 36.28 9.46 1.64
C PHE A 100 37.24 8.31 1.96
N LYS A 101 38.01 7.88 0.95
CA LYS A 101 39.06 6.85 1.13
C LYS A 101 40.29 7.39 1.87
N SER A 102 40.51 8.69 1.80
CA SER A 102 41.64 9.38 2.40
C SER A 102 41.23 10.75 2.96
N ILE A 103 41.71 11.05 4.15
CA ILE A 103 41.59 12.36 4.81
C ILE A 103 42.99 12.76 5.25
N ILE A 104 43.44 13.94 4.87
CA ILE A 104 44.68 14.55 5.33
C ILE A 104 44.31 15.59 6.38
N THR A 105 45.04 15.67 7.49
CA THR A 105 44.76 16.65 8.54
C THR A 105 46.03 17.21 9.18
N THR A 106 45.97 18.49 9.56
CA THR A 106 46.97 19.16 10.38
C THR A 106 46.62 19.14 11.87
N ASN A 107 45.51 18.50 12.25
CA ASN A 107 45.00 18.53 13.61
C ASN A 107 45.66 17.44 14.45
N TYR A 108 46.01 17.80 15.70
CA TYR A 108 46.55 16.84 16.67
C TYR A 108 45.46 16.04 17.39
N ASP A 109 44.27 16.64 17.54
CA ASP A 109 43.10 16.05 18.18
C ASP A 109 42.64 14.77 17.51
N ARG A 110 41.76 14.01 18.18
CA ARG A 110 41.30 12.70 17.72
C ARG A 110 39.88 12.70 17.14
N LEU A 111 39.30 13.87 16.92
CA LEU A 111 37.86 14.00 16.67
C LEU A 111 37.45 13.33 15.35
N ILE A 112 38.31 13.39 14.33
CA ILE A 112 38.05 12.74 13.05
C ILE A 112 38.04 11.21 13.23
N GLU A 113 39.13 10.63 13.75
CA GLU A 113 39.21 9.18 13.90
C GLU A 113 38.21 8.60 14.91
N ASP A 114 37.85 9.35 15.95
CA ASP A 114 36.84 8.93 16.91
C ASP A 114 35.44 8.90 16.25
N GLY A 115 35.11 9.86 15.37
CA GLY A 115 33.85 9.86 14.60
C GLY A 115 33.75 8.71 13.59
N PHE A 116 34.86 8.31 12.95
CA PHE A 116 34.89 7.13 12.07
C PHE A 116 34.92 5.81 12.87
N GLY A 117 35.52 5.81 14.07
CA GLY A 117 35.71 4.63 14.90
C GLY A 117 36.53 3.56 14.16
N GLN A 118 36.04 2.31 14.16
CA GLN A 118 36.75 1.19 13.52
C GLN A 118 36.83 1.28 11.99
N ARG A 119 36.09 2.20 11.35
CA ARG A 119 36.05 2.37 9.89
C ARG A 119 37.21 3.19 9.34
N ALA A 120 38.02 3.80 10.20
CA ALA A 120 39.25 4.49 9.80
C ALA A 120 40.53 3.81 10.30
N THR A 121 41.66 4.22 9.73
CA THR A 121 43.01 3.91 10.21
C THR A 121 43.82 5.19 10.24
N VAL A 122 44.42 5.48 11.40
CA VAL A 122 45.27 6.66 11.60
C VAL A 122 46.71 6.34 11.21
N ILE A 123 47.30 7.20 10.40
CA ILE A 123 48.66 7.09 9.89
C ILE A 123 49.37 8.41 10.20
N VAL A 124 50.44 8.32 10.99
CA VAL A 124 51.22 9.46 11.49
C VAL A 124 52.69 9.35 11.05
N ASN A 125 53.19 8.13 10.82
CA ASN A 125 54.58 7.87 10.48
C ASN A 125 54.75 6.69 9.50
N ASN A 126 56.01 6.46 9.07
CA ASN A 126 56.37 5.45 8.07
C ASN A 126 55.98 4.01 8.46
N GLN A 127 56.02 3.67 9.75
CA GLN A 127 55.72 2.29 10.20
C GLN A 127 54.23 1.96 10.05
N GLN A 128 53.37 2.98 10.15
CA GLN A 128 51.91 2.85 10.09
C GLN A 128 51.36 2.84 8.66
N VAL A 129 52.21 3.06 7.65
CA VAL A 129 51.83 2.97 6.23
C VAL A 129 51.55 1.51 5.84
N PHE A 130 52.27 0.57 6.45
CA PHE A 130 52.10 -0.86 6.19
C PHE A 130 50.88 -1.43 6.94
N GLY A 131 50.12 -2.32 6.29
CA GLY A 131 48.98 -3.01 6.92
C GLY A 131 47.66 -2.24 6.94
N THR A 132 47.59 -1.07 6.30
CA THR A 132 46.33 -0.32 6.16
C THR A 132 45.37 -1.09 5.25
N LYS A 133 44.21 -1.51 5.78
CA LYS A 133 43.18 -2.18 4.98
C LYS A 133 42.59 -1.19 3.98
N ARG A 134 42.59 -1.55 2.68
CA ARG A 134 42.02 -0.70 1.61
C ARG A 134 40.55 -0.32 1.82
N ALA A 135 39.80 -1.15 2.55
CA ALA A 135 38.39 -0.91 2.85
C ALA A 135 38.14 0.17 3.93
N LYS A 136 39.19 0.68 4.61
CA LYS A 136 39.05 1.71 5.66
C LYS A 136 39.49 3.08 5.16
N THR A 137 38.85 4.14 5.67
CA THR A 137 39.32 5.52 5.46
C THR A 137 40.70 5.70 6.10
N ARG A 138 41.67 6.21 5.34
CA ARG A 138 43.01 6.52 5.87
C ARG A 138 43.07 7.96 6.32
N ILE A 139 43.37 8.18 7.60
CA ILE A 139 43.54 9.51 8.19
C ILE A 139 45.05 9.77 8.32
N LEU A 140 45.58 10.61 7.43
CA LEU A 140 46.98 11.00 7.35
C LEU A 140 47.21 12.28 8.17
N LYS A 141 47.80 12.15 9.36
CA LYS A 141 48.05 13.28 10.28
C LYS A 141 49.44 13.85 10.02
N ILE A 142 49.54 14.82 9.11
CA ILE A 142 50.82 15.34 8.63
C ILE A 142 51.57 16.19 9.66
N HIS A 143 50.88 16.62 10.72
CA HIS A 143 51.44 17.40 11.83
C HIS A 143 51.58 16.58 13.12
N GLY A 144 51.40 15.26 13.06
CA GLY A 144 51.50 14.40 14.23
C GLY A 144 50.17 14.14 14.94
N ASP A 145 50.23 13.35 16.01
CA ASP A 145 49.09 12.94 16.83
C ASP A 145 49.36 13.25 18.31
N ILE A 146 48.33 13.67 19.03
CA ILE A 146 48.46 14.02 20.46
C ILE A 146 48.95 12.86 21.35
N ARG A 147 48.72 11.60 20.94
CA ARG A 147 49.19 10.40 21.64
C ARG A 147 50.67 10.10 21.38
N ASP A 148 51.23 10.64 20.30
CA ASP A 148 52.65 10.57 20.00
C ASP A 148 53.26 11.98 19.99
N GLY A 149 53.54 12.50 21.19
CA GLY A 149 54.08 13.84 21.35
C GLY A 149 55.41 14.12 20.64
N LYS A 150 56.15 13.08 20.23
CA LYS A 150 57.37 13.22 19.42
C LYS A 150 57.04 13.52 17.96
N SER A 151 55.87 13.12 17.46
CA SER A 151 55.41 13.38 16.10
C SER A 151 54.85 14.78 15.87
N ILE A 152 54.49 15.51 16.94
CA ILE A 152 53.82 16.82 16.86
C ILE A 152 54.71 17.85 16.14
N VAL A 153 54.16 18.51 15.12
CA VAL A 153 54.84 19.60 14.39
C VAL A 153 54.31 20.95 14.85
N ILE A 154 55.00 21.63 15.77
CA ILE A 154 54.53 22.90 16.35
C ILE A 154 55.62 23.98 16.47
N THR A 155 56.89 23.61 16.62
CA THR A 155 58.01 24.55 16.76
C THR A 155 58.60 24.94 15.41
N SER A 156 59.24 26.10 15.31
CA SER A 156 59.96 26.48 14.08
C SER A 156 60.96 25.42 13.61
N GLY A 157 61.62 24.71 14.53
CA GLY A 157 62.46 23.55 14.22
C GLY A 157 61.68 22.41 13.58
N ASP A 158 60.55 22.01 14.17
CA ASP A 158 59.70 20.93 13.64
C ASP A 158 59.24 21.25 12.19
N TYR A 159 58.83 22.49 11.91
CA TYR A 159 58.43 22.92 10.56
C TYR A 159 59.62 22.92 9.58
N SER A 160 60.82 23.29 10.03
CA SER A 160 62.04 23.25 9.20
C SER A 160 62.42 21.81 8.85
N ASP A 161 62.34 20.90 9.81
CA ASP A 161 62.63 19.48 9.60
C ASP A 161 61.62 18.86 8.64
N GLN A 162 60.33 19.21 8.79
CA GLN A 162 59.27 18.81 7.87
C GLN A 162 59.48 19.41 6.46
N TYR A 163 59.98 20.64 6.31
CA TYR A 163 60.27 21.22 5.00
C TYR A 163 61.42 20.48 4.28
N ASN A 164 62.47 20.12 5.02
CA ASN A 164 63.66 19.44 4.50
C ASN A 164 63.49 17.91 4.35
N ARG A 165 62.28 17.39 4.56
CA ARG A 165 61.99 15.97 4.50
C ARG A 165 62.26 15.36 3.13
N ILE A 166 62.49 14.05 3.12
CA ILE A 166 62.68 13.31 1.89
C ILE A 166 61.29 12.88 1.40
N PHE A 167 60.83 13.44 0.28
CA PHE A 167 59.56 13.02 -0.35
C PHE A 167 59.49 11.53 -0.77
N LYS A 168 60.60 10.79 -0.63
CA LYS A 168 60.68 9.32 -0.81
C LYS A 168 60.30 8.55 0.46
N ASP A 169 60.16 9.21 1.61
CA ASP A 169 59.73 8.57 2.84
C ASP A 169 58.31 8.01 2.67
N PRO A 170 58.03 6.76 3.08
CA PRO A 170 56.76 6.09 2.82
C PRO A 170 55.51 6.89 3.20
N PHE A 171 55.54 7.58 4.33
CA PHE A 171 54.42 8.40 4.80
C PHE A 171 54.16 9.57 3.83
N TRP A 172 55.19 10.33 3.49
CA TRP A 172 55.07 11.48 2.61
C TRP A 172 54.82 11.09 1.15
N ALA A 173 55.38 9.98 0.70
CA ALA A 173 55.04 9.40 -0.61
C ALA A 173 53.54 9.06 -0.68
N THR A 174 52.96 8.56 0.42
CA THR A 174 51.51 8.31 0.52
C THR A 174 50.72 9.62 0.46
N VAL A 175 51.08 10.62 1.27
CA VAL A 175 50.43 11.95 1.26
C VAL A 175 50.45 12.58 -0.13
N ILE A 176 51.59 12.51 -0.83
CA ILE A 176 51.73 12.98 -2.21
C ILE A 176 50.83 12.18 -3.15
N ALA A 177 50.80 10.86 -3.04
CA ALA A 177 50.00 10.00 -3.91
C ALA A 177 48.51 10.29 -3.78
N GLU A 178 47.98 10.36 -2.55
CA GLU A 178 46.58 10.73 -2.28
C GLU A 178 46.27 12.13 -2.80
N THR A 179 47.15 13.07 -2.44
CA THR A 179 47.01 14.44 -2.89
C THR A 179 47.00 14.51 -4.41
N ALA A 180 47.85 13.74 -5.11
CA ALA A 180 48.02 13.78 -6.54
C ALA A 180 46.83 13.18 -7.31
N ALA A 181 46.33 12.04 -6.85
CA ALA A 181 45.32 11.23 -7.55
C ALA A 181 43.89 11.77 -7.44
N GLN A 182 43.59 12.60 -6.44
CA GLN A 182 42.22 13.03 -6.11
C GLN A 182 42.00 14.54 -6.22
N HIS A 183 40.74 14.94 -6.29
CA HIS A 183 40.32 16.32 -6.02
C HIS A 183 40.45 16.62 -4.53
N ILE A 184 40.82 17.85 -4.17
CA ILE A 184 41.11 18.22 -2.77
C ILE A 184 40.07 19.20 -2.28
N ILE A 185 39.43 18.87 -1.16
CA ILE A 185 38.48 19.76 -0.47
C ILE A 185 39.07 20.16 0.87
N PHE A 186 39.35 21.45 1.03
CA PHE A 186 39.86 22.04 2.26
C PHE A 186 38.70 22.46 3.17
N LEU A 187 38.69 21.93 4.40
CA LEU A 187 37.70 22.24 5.44
C LEU A 187 38.42 22.84 6.65
N GLY A 188 37.97 24.01 7.11
CA GLY A 188 38.55 24.63 8.32
C GLY A 188 40.04 24.98 8.19
N PHE A 189 40.54 25.13 6.97
CA PHE A 189 41.94 25.38 6.68
C PHE A 189 42.19 26.86 6.39
N GLY A 190 43.11 27.47 7.13
CA GLY A 190 43.48 28.88 6.95
C GLY A 190 44.35 29.16 5.73
N TYR A 191 44.89 28.13 5.06
CA TYR A 191 45.86 28.24 3.96
C TYR A 191 47.01 29.24 4.26
N GLU A 192 47.46 29.26 5.52
CA GLU A 192 48.54 30.10 6.03
C GLU A 192 49.82 29.29 6.32
N ASP A 193 49.71 27.95 6.23
CA ASP A 193 50.85 27.05 6.38
C ASP A 193 51.70 27.03 5.10
N GLU A 194 52.90 27.60 5.19
CA GLU A 194 53.84 27.73 4.07
C GLU A 194 54.40 26.36 3.61
N ASN A 195 54.52 25.38 4.51
CA ASN A 195 55.03 24.05 4.17
C ASN A 195 54.01 23.29 3.34
N VAL A 196 52.76 23.28 3.82
CA VAL A 196 51.64 22.65 3.11
C VAL A 196 51.46 23.31 1.73
N GLN A 197 51.57 24.64 1.64
CA GLN A 197 51.53 25.37 0.37
C GLN A 197 52.59 24.91 -0.61
N ALA A 198 53.85 24.82 -0.15
CA ALA A 198 54.96 24.38 -0.99
C ALA A 198 54.74 22.96 -1.55
N ASP A 199 54.13 22.07 -0.76
CA ASP A 199 53.84 20.70 -1.17
C ASP A 199 52.81 20.64 -2.29
N PHE A 200 51.69 21.35 -2.14
CA PHE A 200 50.67 21.42 -3.17
C PHE A 200 51.22 22.06 -4.44
N ASP A 201 51.96 23.18 -4.33
CA ASP A 201 52.59 23.84 -5.47
C ASP A 201 53.56 22.91 -6.21
N TYR A 202 54.35 22.11 -5.47
CA TYR A 202 55.24 21.12 -6.04
C TYR A 202 54.48 20.04 -6.83
N ILE A 203 53.45 19.46 -6.21
CA ILE A 203 52.64 18.39 -6.81
C ILE A 203 51.96 18.91 -8.10
N GLU A 204 51.42 20.11 -8.08
CA GLU A 204 50.71 20.66 -9.23
C GLU A 204 51.60 21.03 -10.41
N LYS A 205 52.77 21.63 -10.13
CA LYS A 205 53.77 21.91 -11.17
C LYS A 205 54.16 20.64 -11.93
N LYS A 206 54.12 19.48 -11.27
CA LYS A 206 54.39 18.17 -11.86
C LYS A 206 53.18 17.57 -12.59
N LEU A 207 51.98 17.64 -12.02
CA LEU A 207 50.78 17.01 -12.60
C LEU A 207 50.25 17.72 -13.84
N LYS A 208 50.23 19.06 -13.86
CA LYS A 208 49.68 19.90 -14.95
C LYS A 208 48.25 19.51 -15.42
N ASN A 209 47.48 18.78 -14.60
CA ASN A 209 46.14 18.33 -14.93
C ASN A 209 45.10 19.42 -14.60
N LYS A 210 44.45 19.97 -15.64
CA LYS A 210 43.46 21.05 -15.51
C LYS A 210 42.09 20.60 -15.00
N LEU A 211 41.80 19.29 -15.01
CA LEU A 211 40.54 18.73 -14.51
C LEU A 211 40.51 18.66 -12.99
N LYS A 212 41.67 18.49 -12.36
CA LYS A 212 41.82 18.45 -10.91
C LYS A 212 41.30 19.74 -10.28
N LYS A 213 40.53 19.58 -9.21
CA LYS A 213 39.90 20.69 -8.49
C LYS A 213 40.48 20.77 -7.08
N ARG A 214 40.68 22.01 -6.63
CA ARG A 214 40.93 22.36 -5.24
C ARG A 214 39.81 23.28 -4.80
N VAL A 215 39.11 22.90 -3.76
CA VAL A 215 37.96 23.64 -3.26
C VAL A 215 38.17 23.95 -1.80
N LEU A 216 38.14 25.23 -1.44
CA LEU A 216 38.15 25.69 -0.07
C LEU A 216 36.71 25.98 0.37
N ILE A 217 36.31 25.35 1.47
CA ILE A 217 35.03 25.62 2.13
C ILE A 217 35.31 26.36 3.43
N SER A 218 34.88 27.62 3.47
CA SER A 218 35.02 28.45 4.66
C SER A 218 34.01 29.60 4.65
N PRO A 219 33.42 29.95 5.80
CA PRO A 219 32.55 31.11 5.91
C PRO A 219 33.38 32.40 5.90
N GLY A 220 32.86 33.46 5.25
CA GLY A 220 33.35 34.84 5.42
C GLY A 220 34.85 35.04 5.17
N VAL A 221 35.29 34.93 3.91
CA VAL A 221 36.70 35.16 3.52
C VAL A 221 36.90 36.61 3.07
N ASP A 222 37.91 37.27 3.63
CA ASP A 222 38.32 38.62 3.22
C ASP A 222 38.70 38.68 1.72
N PRO A 223 38.34 39.75 0.98
CA PRO A 223 38.61 39.87 -0.46
C PRO A 223 40.07 39.67 -0.88
N VAL A 224 41.04 40.06 -0.04
CA VAL A 224 42.47 39.88 -0.31
C VAL A 224 42.85 38.40 -0.27
N LYS A 225 42.40 37.68 0.77
CA LYS A 225 42.59 36.23 0.90
C LYS A 225 41.91 35.48 -0.25
N LEU A 226 40.70 35.88 -0.61
CA LEU A 226 39.96 35.29 -1.73
C LEU A 226 40.71 35.44 -3.06
N LYS A 227 41.29 36.63 -3.32
CA LYS A 227 42.12 36.86 -4.51
C LYS A 227 43.37 35.98 -4.51
N ARG A 228 44.04 35.83 -3.35
CA ARG A 228 45.20 34.95 -3.19
C ARG A 228 44.84 33.49 -3.47
N TYR A 229 43.72 32.99 -2.95
CA TYR A 229 43.24 31.63 -3.21
C TYR A 229 42.98 31.38 -4.70
N ARG A 230 42.38 32.34 -5.40
CA ARG A 230 42.17 32.24 -6.86
C ARG A 230 43.48 32.21 -7.65
N GLN A 231 44.48 33.00 -7.25
CA GLN A 231 45.81 32.98 -7.87
C GLN A 231 46.51 31.64 -7.67
N LEU A 232 46.27 31.00 -6.53
CA LEU A 232 46.70 29.65 -6.22
C LEU A 232 45.77 28.59 -6.81
N GLY A 233 44.94 28.89 -7.81
CA GLY A 233 44.10 27.92 -8.52
C GLY A 233 43.07 27.19 -7.64
N MET A 234 42.70 27.75 -6.49
CA MET A 234 41.65 27.22 -5.62
C MET A 234 40.32 27.90 -5.88
N GLN A 235 39.26 27.10 -5.86
CA GLN A 235 37.89 27.57 -5.87
C GLN A 235 37.44 27.76 -4.42
N HIS A 236 36.61 28.76 -4.15
CA HIS A 236 36.08 29.02 -2.82
C HIS A 236 34.56 28.87 -2.83
N ILE A 237 34.04 28.15 -1.85
CA ILE A 237 32.62 28.00 -1.57
C ILE A 237 32.39 28.55 -0.16
N SER A 238 31.47 29.52 -0.05
CA SER A 238 31.12 30.13 1.23
C SER A 238 30.11 29.26 1.97
N ALA A 239 30.59 28.36 2.82
CA ALA A 239 29.79 27.55 3.73
C ALA A 239 30.59 27.19 5.00
N THR A 240 29.91 26.84 6.09
CA THR A 240 30.53 26.24 7.26
C THR A 240 30.81 24.74 7.01
N GLY A 241 31.70 24.15 7.83
CA GLY A 241 31.95 22.71 7.79
C GLY A 241 30.69 21.89 8.07
N GLU A 242 29.86 22.35 9.02
CA GLU A 242 28.57 21.76 9.34
C GLU A 242 27.59 21.80 8.16
N GLN A 243 27.43 22.96 7.51
CA GLN A 243 26.57 23.10 6.33
C GLN A 243 27.01 22.15 5.20
N PHE A 244 28.31 22.02 4.99
CA PHE A 244 28.87 21.09 4.00
C PHE A 244 28.57 19.62 4.36
N VAL A 245 28.87 19.19 5.59
CA VAL A 245 28.70 17.80 6.00
C VAL A 245 27.21 17.41 5.99
N ASN A 246 26.34 18.24 6.55
CA ASN A 246 24.90 17.97 6.57
C ASN A 246 24.32 17.94 5.16
N GLY A 247 24.66 18.92 4.31
CA GLY A 247 24.20 18.94 2.93
C GLY A 247 24.71 17.75 2.11
N LEU A 248 25.94 17.31 2.36
CA LEU A 248 26.50 16.12 1.72
C LEU A 248 25.75 14.85 2.15
N VAL A 249 25.49 14.67 3.44
CA VAL A 249 24.73 13.50 3.93
C VAL A 249 23.34 13.44 3.31
N GLU A 250 22.61 14.55 3.28
CA GLU A 250 21.29 14.61 2.63
C GLU A 250 21.38 14.28 1.14
N THR A 251 22.40 14.80 0.45
CA THR A 251 22.61 14.52 -0.97
C THR A 251 22.94 13.05 -1.20
N LEU A 252 23.80 12.45 -0.39
CA LEU A 252 24.14 11.03 -0.49
C LEU A 252 22.93 10.14 -0.18
N LYS A 253 22.13 10.45 0.85
CA LYS A 253 20.89 9.73 1.15
C LYS A 253 19.88 9.78 0.00
N ALA A 254 19.82 10.89 -0.72
CA ALA A 254 18.94 11.06 -1.86
C ALA A 254 19.38 10.30 -3.13
N HIS A 255 20.65 9.90 -3.24
CA HIS A 255 21.21 9.34 -4.47
C HIS A 255 21.85 7.95 -4.32
N VAL A 256 22.22 7.52 -3.11
CA VAL A 256 23.03 6.30 -2.89
C VAL A 256 22.46 5.05 -3.53
N LYS A 257 21.13 4.90 -3.56
CA LYS A 257 20.48 3.77 -4.23
C LYS A 257 20.77 3.77 -5.73
N ASN A 258 20.43 4.87 -6.40
CA ASN A 258 20.61 5.00 -7.85
C ASN A 258 22.10 4.98 -8.20
N ASP A 259 22.95 5.65 -7.41
CA ASP A 259 24.40 5.64 -7.60
C ASP A 259 24.98 4.22 -7.53
N MET A 260 24.46 3.38 -6.62
CA MET A 260 24.88 1.98 -6.47
C MET A 260 24.37 1.12 -7.64
N GLU A 261 23.12 1.30 -8.06
CA GLU A 261 22.51 0.55 -9.17
C GLU A 261 23.13 0.91 -10.52
N ASP A 262 23.48 2.17 -10.73
CA ASP A 262 24.15 2.68 -11.94
C ASP A 262 25.67 2.42 -11.96
N GLY A 263 26.24 1.90 -10.86
CA GLY A 263 27.68 1.65 -10.72
C GLY A 263 28.53 2.92 -10.66
N LEU A 264 27.96 4.05 -10.23
CA LEU A 264 28.67 5.33 -10.03
C LEU A 264 29.51 5.33 -8.74
N VAL A 265 29.14 4.51 -7.76
CA VAL A 265 29.82 4.33 -6.48
C VAL A 265 30.14 2.85 -6.26
N ASP A 266 31.21 2.55 -5.51
CA ASP A 266 31.48 1.17 -5.08
C ASP A 266 30.35 0.66 -4.17
N GLN A 267 29.92 -0.60 -4.39
CA GLN A 267 28.79 -1.18 -3.66
C GLN A 267 29.05 -1.25 -2.16
N GLN A 268 30.28 -1.57 -1.74
CA GLN A 268 30.62 -1.62 -0.33
C GLN A 268 30.60 -0.22 0.29
N THR A 269 31.05 0.81 -0.44
CA THR A 269 30.91 2.22 0.01
C THR A 269 29.45 2.59 0.26
N ALA A 270 28.56 2.28 -0.68
CA ALA A 270 27.13 2.57 -0.55
C ALA A 270 26.52 1.85 0.66
N MET A 271 26.82 0.56 0.83
CA MET A 271 26.37 -0.23 1.99
C MET A 271 26.92 0.30 3.31
N ASP A 272 28.23 0.59 3.38
CA ASP A 272 28.87 1.12 4.58
C ASP A 272 28.29 2.48 4.99
N PHE A 273 27.94 3.32 4.00
CA PHE A 273 27.25 4.59 4.26
C PHE A 273 25.86 4.36 4.86
N ILE A 274 25.05 3.46 4.31
CA ILE A 274 23.72 3.14 4.84
C ILE A 274 23.82 2.54 6.25
N MET A 275 24.70 1.56 6.44
CA MET A 275 24.91 0.87 7.73
C MET A 275 25.42 1.79 8.83
N ALA A 276 26.13 2.87 8.48
CA ALA A 276 26.58 3.88 9.44
C ALA A 276 25.44 4.67 10.12
N PHE A 277 24.20 4.51 9.65
CA PHE A 277 22.98 5.04 10.29
C PHE A 277 22.21 3.96 11.07
N ASP A 278 22.90 2.89 11.51
CA ASP A 278 22.33 1.77 12.26
C ASP A 278 21.27 0.97 11.47
N LEU A 279 21.48 0.87 10.15
CA LEU A 279 20.57 0.21 9.22
C LEU A 279 21.16 -1.09 8.67
N THR A 280 20.27 -2.01 8.33
CA THR A 280 20.54 -3.25 7.60
C THR A 280 20.05 -3.10 6.17
N VAL A 281 20.76 -3.72 5.24
CA VAL A 281 20.52 -3.58 3.80
C VAL A 281 20.18 -4.94 3.18
N SER A 282 19.13 -4.98 2.38
CA SER A 282 18.78 -6.14 1.55
C SER A 282 19.02 -5.82 0.09
N ILE A 283 19.87 -6.63 -0.57
CA ILE A 283 20.16 -6.51 -2.00
C ILE A 283 19.76 -7.77 -2.75
N GLU A 284 19.40 -7.59 -4.02
CA GLU A 284 19.24 -8.67 -4.98
C GLU A 284 20.31 -8.51 -6.06
N ALA A 285 21.17 -9.52 -6.22
CA ALA A 285 22.25 -9.51 -7.20
C ALA A 285 21.95 -10.51 -8.32
N SER A 286 21.97 -10.02 -9.56
CA SER A 286 21.95 -10.80 -10.79
C SER A 286 23.30 -10.66 -11.52
N LEU A 287 23.51 -11.46 -12.58
CA LEU A 287 24.76 -11.46 -13.37
C LEU A 287 25.20 -10.06 -13.84
N ASN A 288 24.26 -9.15 -14.08
CA ASN A 288 24.54 -7.82 -14.66
C ASN A 288 24.00 -6.64 -13.83
N HIS A 289 23.27 -6.89 -12.73
CA HIS A 289 22.60 -5.82 -11.97
C HIS A 289 22.53 -6.18 -10.49
N THR A 290 22.88 -5.24 -9.62
CA THR A 290 22.63 -5.32 -8.17
C THR A 290 21.63 -4.27 -7.78
N GLN A 291 20.53 -4.67 -7.17
CA GLN A 291 19.44 -3.77 -6.79
C GLN A 291 19.32 -3.67 -5.27
N LEU A 292 19.11 -2.45 -4.77
CA LEU A 292 18.75 -2.22 -3.38
C LEU A 292 17.25 -2.49 -3.21
N ILE A 293 16.90 -3.56 -2.49
CA ILE A 293 15.50 -3.96 -2.30
C ILE A 293 14.90 -3.26 -1.09
N ASP A 294 15.63 -3.23 0.02
CA ASP A 294 15.08 -2.75 1.28
C ASP A 294 16.18 -2.27 2.24
N ILE A 295 15.81 -1.34 3.11
CA ILE A 295 16.63 -0.86 4.22
C ILE A 295 15.79 -0.94 5.49
N LYS A 296 16.34 -1.47 6.58
CA LYS A 296 15.62 -1.54 7.88
C LYS A 296 16.51 -1.13 9.02
N ARG A 297 15.95 -0.54 10.07
CA ARG A 297 16.68 -0.35 11.31
C ARG A 297 17.17 -1.69 11.86
N SER A 298 18.40 -1.69 12.36
CA SER A 298 18.98 -2.87 13.02
C SER A 298 18.22 -3.22 14.31
N ASP A 299 17.63 -2.22 14.95
CA ASP A 299 16.76 -2.37 16.11
C ASP A 299 15.63 -1.32 16.09
N GLY A 300 14.43 -1.75 16.49
CA GLY A 300 13.22 -0.93 16.55
C GLY A 300 12.44 -0.77 15.22
N PRO A 301 11.35 0.03 15.24
CA PRO A 301 10.50 0.25 14.08
C PRO A 301 11.19 1.12 13.03
N THR A 302 11.10 0.73 11.75
CA THR A 302 11.67 1.50 10.62
C THR A 302 10.67 2.58 10.17
N GLN A 303 11.14 3.81 10.02
CA GLN A 303 10.33 4.94 9.60
C GLN A 303 10.29 5.04 8.07
N HIS A 304 9.07 4.98 7.53
CA HIS A 304 8.79 5.20 6.11
C HIS A 304 8.11 6.56 5.94
N LYS A 305 8.50 7.32 4.92
CA LYS A 305 7.89 8.61 4.61
C LYS A 305 7.59 8.67 3.12
N LEU A 306 6.32 8.90 2.80
CA LEU A 306 5.84 9.11 1.45
C LEU A 306 5.48 10.58 1.28
N GLN A 307 6.11 11.25 0.31
CA GLN A 307 5.81 12.64 -0.05
C GLN A 307 5.34 12.68 -1.49
N ILE A 308 4.17 13.27 -1.70
CA ILE A 308 3.53 13.38 -3.02
C ILE A 308 3.05 14.81 -3.17
N SER A 309 3.35 15.43 -4.31
CA SER A 309 2.79 16.72 -4.70
C SER A 309 2.14 16.59 -6.08
N THR A 310 0.99 17.23 -6.27
CA THR A 310 0.28 17.23 -7.55
C THR A 310 -0.37 18.58 -7.83
N ALA A 311 -0.35 18.98 -9.10
CA ALA A 311 -1.12 20.09 -9.63
C ALA A 311 -2.38 19.63 -10.40
N ASP A 312 -2.59 18.31 -10.53
CA ASP A 312 -3.69 17.72 -11.29
C ASP A 312 -5.02 17.83 -10.53
N GLU A 313 -5.98 18.57 -11.08
CA GLU A 313 -7.27 18.83 -10.43
C GLU A 313 -8.16 17.58 -10.36
N GLU A 314 -8.06 16.68 -11.34
CA GLU A 314 -8.79 15.41 -11.33
C GLU A 314 -8.33 14.51 -10.18
N LEU A 315 -7.01 14.35 -10.02
CA LEU A 315 -6.42 13.61 -8.91
C LEU A 315 -6.77 14.24 -7.56
N LYS A 316 -6.75 15.58 -7.43
CA LYS A 316 -7.18 16.26 -6.19
C LYS A 316 -8.62 15.93 -5.83
N SER A 317 -9.52 15.98 -6.81
CA SER A 317 -10.93 15.60 -6.61
C SER A 317 -11.08 14.13 -6.24
N ALA A 318 -10.36 13.23 -6.91
CA ALA A 318 -10.37 11.80 -6.62
C ALA A 318 -9.83 11.50 -5.21
N LEU A 319 -8.74 12.16 -4.79
CA LEU A 319 -8.18 12.08 -3.43
C LEU A 319 -9.16 12.57 -2.37
N GLN A 320 -9.84 13.69 -2.62
CA GLN A 320 -10.86 14.18 -1.70
C GLN A 320 -11.99 13.16 -1.54
N LYS A 321 -12.52 12.62 -2.64
CA LYS A 321 -13.56 11.59 -2.62
C LYS A 321 -13.07 10.31 -1.92
N PHE A 322 -11.84 9.90 -2.17
CA PHE A 322 -11.22 8.71 -1.56
C PHE A 322 -11.01 8.86 -0.05
N THR A 323 -10.62 10.05 0.42
CA THR A 323 -10.35 10.30 1.86
C THR A 323 -11.61 10.61 2.65
N THR A 324 -12.66 11.12 2.00
CA THR A 324 -13.91 11.52 2.65
C THR A 324 -15.07 10.53 2.43
N GLY A 325 -14.92 9.54 1.54
CA GLY A 325 -15.93 8.53 1.27
C GLY A 325 -15.37 7.25 0.64
N TYR A 326 -16.26 6.27 0.45
CA TYR A 326 -15.94 4.98 -0.16
C TYR A 326 -16.45 4.85 -1.60
N GLU A 327 -16.72 5.98 -2.26
CA GLU A 327 -17.14 6.03 -3.66
C GLU A 327 -16.00 5.60 -4.58
N VAL A 328 -14.78 6.01 -4.26
CA VAL A 328 -13.54 5.60 -4.93
C VAL A 328 -12.95 4.43 -4.15
N ARG A 329 -13.00 3.22 -4.72
CA ARG A 329 -12.49 1.99 -4.08
C ARG A 329 -10.96 1.91 -4.11
N GLN A 330 -10.40 2.35 -5.21
CA GLN A 330 -8.97 2.34 -5.49
C GLN A 330 -8.64 3.64 -6.19
N LEU A 331 -7.61 4.31 -5.68
CA LEU A 331 -7.02 5.46 -6.33
C LEU A 331 -5.79 4.98 -7.11
N GLN A 332 -5.86 5.10 -8.44
CA GLN A 332 -4.73 4.86 -9.32
C GLN A 332 -4.11 6.20 -9.65
N ILE A 333 -2.81 6.35 -9.38
CA ILE A 333 -2.08 7.59 -9.59
C ILE A 333 -0.96 7.30 -10.58
N ALA A 334 -1.07 7.89 -11.76
CA ALA A 334 -0.02 7.80 -12.77
C ALA A 334 1.09 8.83 -12.49
N PRO A 335 2.36 8.55 -12.83
CA PRO A 335 3.48 9.47 -12.60
C PRO A 335 3.26 10.85 -13.23
N GLU A 336 2.58 10.92 -14.38
CA GLU A 336 2.33 12.16 -15.13
C GLU A 336 1.42 13.12 -14.35
N GLN A 337 0.57 12.60 -13.45
CA GLN A 337 -0.30 13.41 -12.60
C GLN A 337 0.45 14.01 -11.39
N LEU A 338 1.70 13.62 -11.16
CA LEU A 338 2.49 14.06 -10.02
C LEU A 338 3.47 15.15 -10.40
N THR A 339 3.57 16.20 -9.58
CA THR A 339 4.64 17.20 -9.66
C THR A 339 5.91 16.67 -9.02
N SER A 340 5.79 15.98 -7.87
CA SER A 340 6.89 15.28 -7.22
C SER A 340 6.40 14.04 -6.49
N PHE A 341 7.29 13.07 -6.36
CA PHE A 341 7.09 11.83 -5.61
C PHE A 341 8.41 11.43 -4.97
N ASP A 342 8.38 11.17 -3.68
CA ASP A 342 9.51 10.65 -2.92
C ASP A 342 9.01 9.60 -1.93
N PHE A 343 9.57 8.39 -2.02
CA PHE A 343 9.44 7.38 -0.98
C PHE A 343 10.78 7.24 -0.27
N LEU A 344 10.80 7.57 1.02
CA LEU A 344 11.98 7.59 1.86
C LEU A 344 11.88 6.54 2.96
N ILE A 345 12.98 5.85 3.24
CA ILE A 345 13.15 4.98 4.41
C ILE A 345 14.31 5.54 5.24
N GLU A 346 14.05 5.95 6.49
CA GLU A 346 15.08 6.55 7.38
C GLU A 346 15.85 7.75 6.74
N GLY A 347 15.15 8.47 5.86
CA GLY A 347 15.67 9.58 5.07
C GLY A 347 16.40 9.19 3.78
N PHE A 348 16.63 7.91 3.52
CA PHE A 348 17.18 7.42 2.26
C PHE A 348 16.10 7.32 1.20
N ARG A 349 16.35 7.86 0.01
CA ARG A 349 15.40 7.81 -1.10
C ARG A 349 15.44 6.43 -1.75
N MET A 350 14.28 5.77 -1.75
CA MET A 350 14.10 4.43 -2.30
C MET A 350 13.42 4.46 -3.67
N LEU A 351 12.46 5.37 -3.85
CA LEU A 351 11.78 5.60 -5.13
C LEU A 351 11.57 7.10 -5.32
N ASP A 352 11.69 7.53 -6.56
CA ASP A 352 11.36 8.88 -7.03
C ASP A 352 10.29 8.81 -8.12
N LYS A 353 9.88 9.97 -8.62
CA LYS A 353 8.92 10.08 -9.71
C LYS A 353 9.39 9.37 -10.99
N ASP A 354 10.68 9.45 -11.32
CA ASP A 354 11.22 8.95 -12.59
C ASP A 354 11.29 7.41 -12.62
N SER A 355 11.42 6.79 -11.45
CA SER A 355 11.37 5.33 -11.26
C SER A 355 9.97 4.79 -10.90
N LEU A 356 8.97 5.66 -10.75
CA LEU A 356 7.62 5.27 -10.36
C LEU A 356 6.83 4.69 -11.55
N GLY A 357 6.25 3.50 -11.36
CA GLY A 357 5.18 2.98 -12.22
C GLY A 357 3.83 3.61 -11.86
N THR A 358 2.77 2.81 -11.76
CA THR A 358 1.48 3.31 -11.24
C THR A 358 1.38 3.08 -9.73
N LEU A 359 1.05 4.12 -8.97
CA LEU A 359 0.77 4.01 -7.54
C LEU A 359 -0.70 3.67 -7.31
N ASN A 360 -0.96 2.55 -6.64
CA ASN A 360 -2.31 2.10 -6.28
C ASN A 360 -2.54 2.27 -4.77
N VAL A 361 -3.50 3.12 -4.41
CA VAL A 361 -3.90 3.35 -3.01
C VAL A 361 -5.30 2.77 -2.79
N ILE A 362 -5.44 1.89 -1.81
CA ILE A 362 -6.70 1.22 -1.47
C ILE A 362 -7.02 1.37 0.02
N HIS A 363 -8.31 1.37 0.34
CA HIS A 363 -8.74 1.26 1.73
C HIS A 363 -8.53 -0.18 2.19
N HIS A 364 -7.69 -0.40 3.19
CA HIS A 364 -7.53 -1.72 3.79
C HIS A 364 -8.72 -2.02 4.72
N PRO A 365 -9.46 -3.14 4.57
CA PRO A 365 -10.57 -3.46 5.47
C PRO A 365 -10.07 -3.71 6.90
N LYS A 366 -10.84 -3.30 7.92
CA LYS A 366 -10.54 -3.67 9.32
C LYS A 366 -10.88 -5.11 9.62
N TYR A 367 -11.87 -5.64 8.93
CA TYR A 367 -12.27 -7.04 9.01
C TYR A 367 -12.52 -7.56 7.60
N GLU A 368 -11.99 -8.73 7.31
CA GLU A 368 -12.21 -9.46 6.07
C GLU A 368 -12.30 -10.95 6.38
N GLY A 369 -13.43 -11.58 6.03
CA GLY A 369 -13.62 -13.01 6.27
C GLY A 369 -15.07 -13.47 6.23
N PHE A 370 -15.26 -14.77 6.46
CA PHE A 370 -16.59 -15.37 6.53
C PHE A 370 -17.22 -15.19 7.91
N VAL A 371 -18.48 -14.76 7.91
CA VAL A 371 -19.34 -14.64 9.08
C VAL A 371 -20.58 -15.53 8.94
N LYS A 372 -21.18 -15.89 10.08
CA LYS A 372 -22.49 -16.53 10.13
C LYS A 372 -23.54 -15.51 10.57
N VAL A 373 -24.56 -15.30 9.74
CA VAL A 373 -25.69 -14.41 10.04
C VAL A 373 -26.86 -15.26 10.48
N ARG A 374 -27.38 -15.04 11.69
CA ARG A 374 -28.48 -15.81 12.29
C ARG A 374 -29.68 -14.90 12.58
N PHE A 375 -30.85 -15.48 12.43
CA PHE A 375 -32.14 -14.90 12.84
C PHE A 375 -32.80 -15.88 13.81
N PRO A 376 -32.43 -15.85 15.11
CA PRO A 376 -32.83 -16.87 16.08
C PRO A 376 -34.35 -17.03 16.18
N GLY A 377 -35.09 -15.93 16.17
CA GLY A 377 -36.56 -15.94 16.24
C GLY A 377 -37.26 -16.58 15.03
N LYS A 378 -36.53 -16.83 13.94
CA LYS A 378 -37.05 -17.49 12.72
C LYS A 378 -36.39 -18.84 12.42
N LEU A 379 -35.52 -19.31 13.33
CA LEU A 379 -34.74 -20.55 13.17
C LEU A 379 -34.02 -20.61 11.83
N PHE A 380 -33.41 -19.49 11.41
CA PHE A 380 -32.78 -19.34 10.10
C PHE A 380 -31.37 -18.79 10.23
N ALA A 381 -30.43 -19.28 9.41
CA ALA A 381 -29.06 -18.78 9.39
C ALA A 381 -28.35 -18.99 8.04
N LEU A 382 -27.56 -18.00 7.64
CA LEU A 382 -26.58 -18.08 6.56
C LEU A 382 -25.19 -18.34 7.16
N HIS A 383 -24.51 -19.39 6.72
CA HIS A 383 -23.28 -19.88 7.38
C HIS A 383 -21.97 -19.38 6.74
N LYS A 384 -22.00 -18.96 5.47
CA LYS A 384 -20.83 -18.53 4.70
C LYS A 384 -21.13 -17.20 4.01
N VAL A 385 -21.30 -16.15 4.80
CA VAL A 385 -21.41 -14.78 4.27
C VAL A 385 -20.02 -14.18 4.32
N TYR A 386 -19.42 -13.92 3.16
CA TYR A 386 -18.14 -13.23 3.11
C TYR A 386 -18.37 -11.75 3.37
N CYS A 387 -17.59 -11.15 4.26
CA CYS A 387 -17.80 -9.79 4.74
C CYS A 387 -16.49 -9.01 4.75
N ARG A 388 -16.53 -7.78 4.23
CA ARG A 388 -15.48 -6.76 4.38
C ARG A 388 -16.05 -5.54 5.10
N LEU A 389 -15.40 -5.15 6.19
CA LEU A 389 -15.75 -3.98 6.98
C LEU A 389 -14.68 -2.90 6.82
N PHE A 390 -15.08 -1.71 6.41
CA PHE A 390 -14.23 -0.53 6.31
C PHE A 390 -14.74 0.56 7.26
N ASN A 391 -13.86 1.09 8.12
CA ASN A 391 -14.15 2.22 9.01
C ASN A 391 -12.96 3.19 9.12
N ASN A 392 -12.11 3.22 8.08
CA ASN A 392 -10.89 4.05 8.07
C ASN A 392 -11.20 5.54 7.91
N ILE A 393 -12.43 5.88 7.51
CA ILE A 393 -12.90 7.26 7.34
C ILE A 393 -13.72 7.65 8.58
N PRO A 394 -13.36 8.72 9.31
CA PRO A 394 -14.10 9.16 10.50
C PRO A 394 -15.59 9.35 10.21
N GLY A 395 -16.45 8.79 11.07
CA GLY A 395 -17.91 8.90 10.95
C GLY A 395 -18.54 8.10 9.81
N LYS A 396 -17.77 7.30 9.04
CA LYS A 396 -18.30 6.49 7.93
C LYS A 396 -17.91 5.03 8.04
N VAL A 397 -18.89 4.14 7.89
CA VAL A 397 -18.71 2.69 7.84
C VAL A 397 -19.22 2.15 6.53
N ARG A 398 -18.43 1.31 5.87
CA ARG A 398 -18.87 0.52 4.72
C ARG A 398 -18.78 -0.96 5.04
N ILE A 399 -19.84 -1.68 4.76
CA ILE A 399 -19.92 -3.12 4.90
C ILE A 399 -20.23 -3.69 3.52
N GLU A 400 -19.33 -4.48 2.99
CA GLU A 400 -19.55 -5.25 1.77
C GLU A 400 -19.76 -6.70 2.16
N ILE A 401 -20.85 -7.30 1.68
CA ILE A 401 -21.16 -8.71 1.90
C ILE A 401 -21.34 -9.42 0.57
N GLU A 402 -20.89 -10.66 0.52
CA GLU A 402 -21.12 -11.57 -0.59
C GLU A 402 -21.66 -12.90 -0.05
N VAL A 403 -22.77 -13.36 -0.61
CA VAL A 403 -23.34 -14.66 -0.28
C VAL A 403 -23.92 -15.30 -1.53
N THR A 404 -23.40 -16.48 -1.88
CA THR A 404 -23.85 -17.23 -3.08
C THR A 404 -23.82 -16.39 -4.35
N GLY A 405 -22.80 -15.54 -4.50
CA GLY A 405 -22.62 -14.59 -5.61
C GLY A 405 -23.49 -13.32 -5.53
N PHE A 406 -24.44 -13.23 -4.60
CA PHE A 406 -25.16 -11.99 -4.35
C PHE A 406 -24.26 -11.04 -3.59
N GLU A 407 -24.09 -9.83 -4.12
CA GLU A 407 -23.33 -8.77 -3.49
C GLU A 407 -24.30 -7.80 -2.81
N ALA A 408 -23.98 -7.36 -1.60
CA ALA A 408 -24.69 -6.28 -0.93
C ALA A 408 -23.70 -5.32 -0.26
N VAL A 409 -23.99 -4.04 -0.34
CA VAL A 409 -23.16 -2.98 0.24
C VAL A 409 -24.02 -2.08 1.10
N PHE A 410 -23.60 -1.90 2.35
CA PHE A 410 -24.12 -0.91 3.27
C PHE A 410 -23.10 0.21 3.39
N ASN A 411 -23.51 1.46 3.16
CA ASN A 411 -22.73 2.62 3.59
C ASN A 411 -23.52 3.34 4.68
N LEU A 412 -22.91 3.47 5.85
CA LEU A 412 -23.46 4.13 7.02
C LEU A 412 -22.66 5.42 7.25
N GLU A 413 -23.36 6.52 7.43
CA GLU A 413 -22.80 7.81 7.82
C GLU A 413 -23.41 8.24 9.16
N PHE A 414 -22.54 8.41 10.16
CA PHE A 414 -22.90 8.82 11.50
C PHE A 414 -22.85 10.34 11.57
N LYS A 415 -24.01 10.97 11.69
CA LYS A 415 -24.17 12.41 11.96
C LYS A 415 -24.69 12.56 13.38
N ASP A 416 -24.38 13.66 14.06
CA ASP A 416 -24.59 13.90 15.51
C ASP A 416 -25.65 13.02 16.18
N ASN A 417 -26.91 13.08 15.72
CA ASN A 417 -28.04 12.33 16.27
C ASN A 417 -28.74 11.37 15.29
N ARG A 418 -28.17 11.08 14.13
CA ARG A 418 -28.79 10.17 13.14
C ARG A 418 -27.77 9.34 12.37
N ILE A 419 -28.15 8.12 12.04
CA ILE A 419 -27.40 7.25 11.13
C ILE A 419 -28.11 7.30 9.79
N GLU A 420 -27.43 7.82 8.77
CA GLU A 420 -27.88 7.70 7.39
C GLU A 420 -27.31 6.41 6.81
N MET A 421 -28.18 5.54 6.29
CA MET A 421 -27.78 4.27 5.70
C MET A 421 -28.23 4.24 4.25
N THR A 422 -27.29 3.92 3.37
CA THR A 422 -27.59 3.50 1.99
C THR A 422 -27.30 2.02 1.85
N PHE A 423 -28.18 1.32 1.14
CA PHE A 423 -28.05 -0.10 0.88
C PHE A 423 -28.23 -0.35 -0.61
N THR A 424 -27.32 -1.14 -1.17
CA THR A 424 -27.38 -1.60 -2.55
C THR A 424 -27.16 -3.11 -2.58
N ALA A 425 -27.87 -3.80 -3.45
CA ALA A 425 -27.71 -5.23 -3.66
C ALA A 425 -27.67 -5.53 -5.16
N ARG A 426 -26.89 -6.52 -5.54
CA ARG A 426 -26.71 -6.99 -6.91
C ARG A 426 -26.85 -8.52 -6.93
N GLU A 427 -27.67 -9.00 -7.85
CA GLU A 427 -27.80 -10.44 -8.15
C GLU A 427 -26.56 -10.92 -8.94
N PRO A 428 -26.15 -12.19 -8.81
CA PRO A 428 -25.15 -12.78 -9.69
C PRO A 428 -25.49 -12.61 -11.18
N GLU A 429 -24.46 -12.55 -12.03
CA GLU A 429 -24.66 -12.50 -13.48
C GLU A 429 -25.31 -13.78 -14.02
N LEU A 430 -24.87 -14.92 -13.49
CA LEU A 430 -25.39 -16.24 -13.85
C LEU A 430 -26.65 -16.59 -13.04
N PRO A 431 -27.62 -17.32 -13.62
CA PRO A 431 -28.81 -17.75 -12.90
C PRO A 431 -28.46 -18.64 -11.68
N THR A 432 -29.25 -18.55 -10.62
CA THR A 432 -28.95 -19.19 -9.32
C THR A 432 -30.01 -20.25 -8.96
N PRO A 433 -29.62 -21.40 -8.34
CA PRO A 433 -30.59 -22.40 -7.89
C PRO A 433 -31.65 -21.83 -6.95
N VAL A 434 -32.91 -22.25 -7.15
CA VAL A 434 -34.10 -21.75 -6.44
C VAL A 434 -33.91 -21.68 -4.92
N ASN A 435 -33.41 -22.75 -4.30
CA ASN A 435 -33.23 -22.77 -2.84
C ASN A 435 -32.19 -21.75 -2.34
N LYS A 436 -31.13 -21.48 -3.13
CA LYS A 436 -30.10 -20.49 -2.75
C LYS A 436 -30.63 -19.08 -2.86
N SER A 437 -31.34 -18.76 -3.95
CA SER A 437 -32.03 -17.47 -4.10
C SER A 437 -33.05 -17.26 -2.99
N TYR A 438 -33.85 -18.28 -2.65
CA TYR A 438 -34.79 -18.22 -1.52
C TYR A 438 -34.09 -17.90 -0.18
N GLU A 439 -32.97 -18.58 0.13
CA GLU A 439 -32.20 -18.34 1.35
C GLU A 439 -31.70 -16.89 1.45
N VAL A 440 -31.16 -16.34 0.36
CA VAL A 440 -30.66 -14.95 0.33
C VAL A 440 -31.78 -13.93 0.43
N PHE A 441 -32.83 -14.05 -0.38
CA PHE A 441 -33.96 -13.11 -0.33
C PHE A 441 -34.71 -13.18 1.00
N ARG A 442 -34.80 -14.36 1.61
CA ARG A 442 -35.30 -14.51 2.99
C ARG A 442 -34.41 -13.77 3.98
N ALA A 443 -33.08 -13.87 3.85
CA ALA A 443 -32.17 -13.15 4.73
C ALA A 443 -32.32 -11.62 4.58
N PHE A 444 -32.41 -11.11 3.36
CA PHE A 444 -32.62 -9.67 3.12
C PHE A 444 -33.99 -9.20 3.62
N TYR A 445 -35.07 -9.97 3.39
CA TYR A 445 -36.37 -9.67 3.97
C TYR A 445 -36.30 -9.55 5.50
N LEU A 446 -35.73 -10.56 6.17
CA LEU A 446 -35.60 -10.59 7.63
C LEU A 446 -34.70 -9.48 8.17
N LEU A 447 -33.67 -9.11 7.41
CA LEU A 447 -32.77 -8.03 7.76
C LEU A 447 -33.51 -6.69 7.91
N PHE A 448 -34.46 -6.39 7.02
CA PHE A 448 -35.19 -5.12 7.01
C PHE A 448 -36.54 -5.16 7.74
N SER A 449 -36.99 -6.33 8.21
CA SER A 449 -38.29 -6.50 8.86
C SER A 449 -38.30 -6.20 10.37
N GLY A 450 -37.20 -5.70 10.93
CA GLY A 450 -37.07 -5.42 12.38
C GLY A 450 -36.73 -6.65 13.23
N GLU A 451 -36.48 -7.79 12.62
CA GLU A 451 -36.13 -9.03 13.31
C GLU A 451 -34.73 -8.93 13.94
N LEU A 452 -34.51 -9.68 15.03
CA LEU A 452 -33.20 -9.72 15.66
C LEU A 452 -32.23 -10.51 14.77
N MET A 453 -31.18 -9.84 14.32
CA MET A 453 -30.05 -10.44 13.62
C MET A 453 -28.88 -10.60 14.57
N GLU A 454 -28.22 -11.75 14.50
CA GLU A 454 -26.94 -12.02 15.16
C GLU A 454 -25.87 -12.32 14.10
N ILE A 455 -24.81 -11.51 14.06
CA ILE A 455 -23.63 -11.74 13.22
C ILE A 455 -22.58 -12.41 14.11
N VAL A 456 -22.19 -13.63 13.77
CA VAL A 456 -21.15 -14.38 14.46
C VAL A 456 -19.88 -14.33 13.64
N ALA A 457 -18.87 -13.64 14.15
CA ALA A 457 -17.56 -13.53 13.50
C ALA A 457 -16.71 -14.79 13.73
N LYS A 458 -15.57 -14.86 13.04
CA LYS A 458 -14.67 -16.02 13.05
C LYS A 458 -14.07 -16.31 14.42
N ASP A 459 -13.84 -15.28 15.23
CA ASP A 459 -13.34 -15.38 16.60
C ASP A 459 -14.41 -15.80 17.62
N GLY A 460 -15.65 -16.02 17.17
CA GLY A 460 -16.78 -16.39 18.02
C GLY A 460 -17.53 -15.20 18.62
N SER A 461 -17.08 -13.96 18.40
CA SER A 461 -17.81 -12.76 18.83
C SER A 461 -19.18 -12.68 18.16
N ILE A 462 -20.18 -12.20 18.90
CA ILE A 462 -21.58 -12.13 18.46
C ILE A 462 -22.06 -10.68 18.54
N TYR A 463 -22.44 -10.13 17.38
CA TYR A 463 -22.98 -8.78 17.24
C TYR A 463 -24.48 -8.85 17.00
N LYS A 464 -25.27 -8.14 17.81
CA LYS A 464 -26.73 -8.18 17.77
C LYS A 464 -27.28 -6.87 17.26
N HIS A 465 -28.11 -6.93 16.22
CA HIS A 465 -28.68 -5.75 15.58
C HIS A 465 -30.13 -5.96 15.17
N ARG A 466 -30.87 -4.85 15.07
CA ARG A 466 -32.20 -4.78 14.45
C ARG A 466 -32.18 -3.65 13.44
N LEU A 467 -32.65 -3.94 12.24
CA LEU A 467 -32.81 -2.95 11.18
C LEU A 467 -34.26 -3.00 10.68
N THR A 468 -34.84 -1.82 10.52
CA THR A 468 -36.24 -1.68 10.11
C THR A 468 -36.32 -0.73 8.93
N ALA A 469 -36.76 -1.24 7.78
CA ALA A 469 -37.05 -0.46 6.60
C ALA A 469 -38.19 -1.13 5.80
N GLN A 470 -39.43 -0.71 6.07
CA GLN A 470 -40.62 -1.42 5.60
C GLN A 470 -40.72 -1.51 4.06
N ALA A 471 -40.31 -0.47 3.34
CA ALA A 471 -40.34 -0.47 1.88
C ALA A 471 -39.39 -1.53 1.29
N GLN A 472 -38.14 -1.60 1.79
CA GLN A 472 -37.16 -2.60 1.39
C GLN A 472 -37.59 -4.01 1.80
N ALA A 473 -38.14 -4.16 3.00
CA ALA A 473 -38.69 -5.44 3.46
C ALA A 473 -39.81 -5.93 2.53
N ALA A 474 -40.74 -5.05 2.14
CA ALA A 474 -41.82 -5.40 1.21
C ALA A 474 -41.29 -5.85 -0.16
N GLU A 475 -40.26 -5.18 -0.68
CA GLU A 475 -39.66 -5.55 -1.97
C GLU A 475 -38.96 -6.91 -1.91
N PHE A 476 -38.15 -7.16 -0.88
CA PHE A 476 -37.52 -8.47 -0.68
C PHE A 476 -38.53 -9.57 -0.36
N ASN A 477 -39.66 -9.25 0.27
CA ASN A 477 -40.72 -10.20 0.52
C ASN A 477 -41.35 -10.72 -0.79
N LYS A 478 -41.54 -9.86 -1.80
CA LYS A 478 -42.05 -10.29 -3.12
C LYS A 478 -41.13 -11.34 -3.74
N GLN A 479 -39.83 -11.05 -3.81
CA GLN A 479 -38.82 -11.98 -4.37
C GLN A 479 -38.70 -13.26 -3.54
N MET A 480 -38.67 -13.14 -2.21
CA MET A 480 -38.66 -14.30 -1.32
C MET A 480 -39.89 -15.20 -1.54
N THR A 481 -41.09 -14.61 -1.67
CA THR A 481 -42.34 -15.34 -1.87
C THR A 481 -42.34 -16.06 -3.23
N PHE A 482 -41.84 -15.41 -4.27
CA PHE A 482 -41.65 -16.03 -5.58
C PHE A 482 -40.80 -17.31 -5.50
N PHE A 483 -39.58 -17.22 -4.96
CA PHE A 483 -38.71 -18.40 -4.83
C PHE A 483 -39.22 -19.44 -3.84
N HIS A 484 -39.95 -19.01 -2.81
CA HIS A 484 -40.63 -19.95 -1.89
C HIS A 484 -41.67 -20.80 -2.62
N SER A 485 -42.34 -20.21 -3.61
CA SER A 485 -43.38 -20.86 -4.40
C SER A 485 -42.77 -21.88 -5.35
N LEU A 486 -41.68 -21.52 -6.03
CA LEU A 486 -40.90 -22.47 -6.83
C LEU A 486 -40.42 -23.64 -5.98
N LYS A 487 -39.90 -23.39 -4.77
CA LYS A 487 -39.46 -24.46 -3.86
C LYS A 487 -40.61 -25.38 -3.44
N LYS A 488 -41.82 -24.86 -3.26
CA LYS A 488 -43.01 -25.69 -3.00
C LYS A 488 -43.34 -26.55 -4.21
N ILE A 489 -43.29 -25.98 -5.42
CA ILE A 489 -43.55 -26.70 -6.67
C ILE A 489 -42.49 -27.81 -6.88
N GLU A 490 -41.20 -27.51 -6.72
CA GLU A 490 -40.10 -28.50 -6.76
C GLU A 490 -40.40 -29.70 -5.85
N LYS A 491 -40.81 -29.43 -4.62
CA LYS A 491 -41.17 -30.48 -3.65
C LYS A 491 -42.40 -31.28 -4.07
N THR A 492 -43.45 -30.62 -4.57
CA THR A 492 -44.71 -31.29 -4.94
C THR A 492 -44.54 -32.18 -6.18
N PHE A 493 -43.68 -31.78 -7.12
CA PHE A 493 -43.44 -32.53 -8.34
C PHE A 493 -42.22 -33.45 -8.27
N ASP A 494 -41.45 -33.39 -7.20
CA ASP A 494 -40.14 -34.07 -7.05
C ASP A 494 -39.18 -33.73 -8.19
N VAL A 495 -39.08 -32.44 -8.49
CA VAL A 495 -38.19 -31.89 -9.53
C VAL A 495 -37.23 -30.87 -8.94
N LYS A 496 -36.17 -30.57 -9.68
CA LYS A 496 -35.33 -29.39 -9.44
C LYS A 496 -35.31 -28.53 -10.68
N PHE A 497 -35.75 -27.28 -10.56
CA PHE A 497 -35.72 -26.35 -11.69
C PHE A 497 -34.28 -26.02 -12.07
N ASP A 498 -34.10 -25.64 -13.33
CA ASP A 498 -32.84 -25.05 -13.76
C ASP A 498 -32.64 -23.72 -12.99
N PRO A 499 -31.38 -23.28 -12.78
CA PRO A 499 -31.11 -22.02 -12.09
C PRO A 499 -31.87 -20.84 -12.71
N VAL A 500 -32.51 -20.02 -11.87
CA VAL A 500 -33.42 -18.96 -12.30
C VAL A 500 -32.80 -17.58 -12.02
N LYS A 501 -33.01 -16.65 -12.95
CA LYS A 501 -32.66 -15.23 -12.82
C LYS A 501 -33.93 -14.40 -12.87
N ILE A 502 -34.15 -13.51 -11.90
CA ILE A 502 -35.42 -12.77 -11.76
C ILE A 502 -35.75 -11.97 -13.02
N GLY A 503 -34.74 -11.32 -13.62
CA GLY A 503 -34.91 -10.50 -14.82
C GLY A 503 -35.39 -11.26 -16.05
N ASN A 504 -35.30 -12.60 -16.05
CA ASN A 504 -35.68 -13.45 -17.18
C ASN A 504 -37.05 -14.11 -17.01
N VAL A 505 -37.76 -13.84 -15.90
CA VAL A 505 -39.08 -14.43 -15.62
C VAL A 505 -40.15 -13.71 -16.42
N THR A 506 -40.85 -14.44 -17.29
CA THR A 506 -41.92 -13.92 -18.14
C THR A 506 -43.25 -13.79 -17.38
N ASP A 507 -44.23 -13.08 -17.96
CA ASP A 507 -45.58 -13.01 -17.38
C ASP A 507 -46.30 -14.36 -17.43
N ASP A 508 -46.07 -15.16 -18.49
CA ASP A 508 -46.56 -16.54 -18.59
C ASP A 508 -46.01 -17.43 -17.45
N ASP A 509 -44.71 -17.32 -17.14
CA ASP A 509 -44.13 -18.03 -15.99
C ASP A 509 -44.85 -17.66 -14.69
N ARG A 510 -45.17 -16.38 -14.49
CA ARG A 510 -45.86 -15.89 -13.28
C ARG A 510 -47.29 -16.43 -13.20
N GLU A 511 -48.00 -16.46 -14.31
CA GLU A 511 -49.36 -17.03 -14.39
C GLU A 511 -49.35 -18.53 -14.11
N LYS A 512 -48.42 -19.28 -14.70
CA LYS A 512 -48.21 -20.71 -14.43
C LYS A 512 -47.91 -20.96 -12.96
N ILE A 513 -47.03 -20.17 -12.35
CA ILE A 513 -46.70 -20.28 -10.92
C ILE A 513 -47.94 -19.98 -10.07
N ALA A 514 -48.71 -18.95 -10.38
CA ALA A 514 -49.93 -18.61 -9.66
C ALA A 514 -50.97 -19.74 -9.73
N LYS A 515 -51.15 -20.34 -10.92
CA LYS A 515 -52.00 -21.51 -11.13
C LYS A 515 -51.54 -22.70 -10.29
N LEU A 516 -50.24 -23.02 -10.31
CA LEU A 516 -49.67 -24.11 -9.52
C LEU A 516 -49.77 -23.86 -8.01
N GLN A 517 -49.59 -22.63 -7.55
CA GLN A 517 -49.76 -22.27 -6.14
C GLN A 517 -51.19 -22.52 -5.67
N ALA A 518 -52.18 -22.10 -6.47
CA ALA A 518 -53.59 -22.34 -6.16
C ALA A 518 -53.92 -23.83 -6.12
N LEU A 519 -53.43 -24.62 -7.08
CA LEU A 519 -53.60 -26.07 -7.11
C LEU A 519 -52.97 -26.75 -5.90
N ILE A 520 -51.73 -26.38 -5.53
CA ILE A 520 -51.04 -26.92 -4.36
C ILE A 520 -51.76 -26.53 -3.05
N GLY A 521 -52.30 -25.31 -2.97
CA GLY A 521 -52.93 -24.79 -1.76
C GLY A 521 -54.38 -25.24 -1.55
N HIS A 522 -55.15 -25.34 -2.63
CA HIS A 522 -56.60 -25.53 -2.59
C HIS A 522 -57.08 -26.79 -3.33
N GLY A 523 -56.23 -27.45 -4.12
CA GLY A 523 -56.60 -28.60 -4.95
C GLY A 523 -57.28 -28.25 -6.28
N TYR A 524 -57.50 -26.95 -6.54
CA TYR A 524 -58.14 -26.45 -7.76
C TYR A 524 -57.62 -25.06 -8.14
N TYR A 525 -57.86 -24.67 -9.40
CA TYR A 525 -57.61 -23.33 -9.90
C TYR A 525 -58.86 -22.80 -10.58
N ALA A 526 -59.42 -21.72 -10.05
CA ALA A 526 -60.63 -21.10 -10.57
C ALA A 526 -60.30 -19.78 -11.26
N ILE A 527 -60.80 -19.59 -12.47
CA ILE A 527 -60.68 -18.34 -13.23
C ILE A 527 -62.05 -17.82 -13.62
N LYS A 528 -62.16 -16.50 -13.74
CA LYS A 528 -63.33 -15.87 -14.33
C LYS A 528 -63.14 -15.79 -15.84
N ASP A 529 -63.87 -16.61 -16.58
CA ASP A 529 -63.84 -16.66 -18.03
C ASP A 529 -65.26 -16.52 -18.59
N PRO A 530 -65.63 -15.35 -19.16
CA PRO A 530 -66.96 -15.14 -19.70
C PRO A 530 -67.22 -15.94 -20.99
N THR A 531 -66.18 -16.46 -21.63
CA THR A 531 -66.29 -17.26 -22.85
C THR A 531 -66.48 -18.76 -22.59
N GLY A 532 -66.27 -19.20 -21.35
CA GLY A 532 -66.45 -20.60 -20.95
C GLY A 532 -65.43 -21.53 -21.61
N ILE A 533 -65.86 -22.74 -21.99
CA ILE A 533 -65.00 -23.75 -22.62
C ILE A 533 -65.58 -24.14 -23.97
N THR A 534 -64.70 -24.32 -24.95
CA THR A 534 -65.03 -24.96 -26.22
C THR A 534 -64.53 -26.41 -26.20
N ILE A 535 -65.43 -27.34 -26.50
CA ILE A 535 -65.13 -28.73 -26.80
C ILE A 535 -65.08 -28.86 -28.32
N GLU A 536 -63.96 -29.36 -28.83
CA GLU A 536 -63.78 -29.72 -30.24
C GLU A 536 -63.82 -31.25 -30.36
N GLN A 537 -64.32 -31.76 -31.50
CA GLN A 537 -64.45 -33.20 -31.77
C GLN A 537 -65.37 -33.93 -30.75
N MET A 538 -66.52 -33.34 -30.45
CA MET A 538 -67.54 -33.99 -29.61
C MET A 538 -68.08 -35.27 -30.28
N PRO A 539 -68.44 -36.31 -29.52
CA PRO A 539 -69.10 -37.49 -30.08
C PRO A 539 -70.45 -37.11 -30.69
N ASP A 540 -70.80 -37.73 -31.81
CA ASP A 540 -72.11 -37.58 -32.45
C ASP A 540 -73.19 -38.34 -31.65
N SER A 541 -73.56 -37.78 -30.49
CA SER A 541 -74.54 -38.35 -29.56
C SER A 541 -75.68 -37.38 -29.31
N ARG A 542 -76.86 -37.71 -29.83
CA ARG A 542 -78.12 -37.00 -29.52
C ARG A 542 -78.51 -37.13 -28.04
N GLU A 543 -78.09 -38.21 -27.39
CA GLU A 543 -78.36 -38.47 -25.98
C GLU A 543 -77.61 -37.50 -25.07
N LEU A 544 -76.31 -37.26 -25.35
CA LEU A 544 -75.49 -36.25 -24.67
C LEU A 544 -76.15 -34.86 -24.71
N PHE A 545 -76.66 -34.46 -25.88
CA PHE A 545 -77.30 -33.16 -26.07
C PHE A 545 -78.62 -33.04 -25.29
N ASN A 546 -79.48 -34.05 -25.35
CA ASN A 546 -80.73 -34.04 -24.59
C ASN A 546 -80.47 -33.94 -23.07
N SER A 547 -79.46 -34.67 -22.58
CA SER A 547 -79.05 -34.59 -21.16
C SER A 547 -78.51 -33.22 -20.76
N LEU A 548 -77.82 -32.50 -21.65
CA LEU A 548 -77.34 -31.13 -21.39
C LEU A 548 -78.47 -30.08 -21.48
N GLY A 549 -79.51 -30.33 -22.29
CA GLY A 549 -80.68 -29.47 -22.42
C GLY A 549 -81.68 -29.55 -21.25
N GLU A 550 -81.63 -30.64 -20.47
CA GLU A 550 -82.54 -30.91 -19.33
C GLU A 550 -81.87 -30.74 -17.95
N LEU A 551 -80.74 -30.03 -17.88
CA LEU A 551 -80.02 -29.82 -16.61
C LEU A 551 -80.90 -29.08 -15.59
N ILE A 552 -81.04 -29.66 -14.39
CA ILE A 552 -81.75 -29.04 -13.27
C ILE A 552 -80.88 -27.90 -12.71
N PRO A 553 -81.43 -26.73 -12.35
CA PRO A 553 -80.66 -25.67 -11.72
C PRO A 553 -79.92 -26.14 -10.46
N GLY A 554 -78.64 -25.77 -10.33
CA GLY A 554 -77.71 -26.26 -9.32
C GLY A 554 -76.86 -27.45 -9.76
N THR A 555 -76.89 -27.85 -11.04
CA THR A 555 -76.12 -28.97 -11.57
C THR A 555 -74.70 -28.54 -11.93
N TYR A 556 -73.73 -29.40 -11.63
CA TYR A 556 -72.34 -29.24 -12.06
C TYR A 556 -72.05 -30.19 -13.22
N VAL A 557 -71.54 -29.64 -14.31
CA VAL A 557 -70.98 -30.43 -15.41
C VAL A 557 -69.48 -30.55 -15.18
N SER A 558 -68.98 -31.78 -15.22
CA SER A 558 -67.55 -32.05 -15.05
C SER A 558 -67.03 -32.82 -16.25
N LEU A 559 -65.98 -32.30 -16.86
CA LEU A 559 -65.30 -32.86 -18.02
C LEU A 559 -63.94 -33.35 -17.57
N VAL A 560 -63.56 -34.59 -17.89
CA VAL A 560 -62.25 -35.14 -17.54
C VAL A 560 -61.54 -35.59 -18.82
N THR A 561 -60.32 -35.10 -19.05
CA THR A 561 -59.50 -35.52 -20.19
C THR A 561 -58.94 -36.93 -19.95
N LYS A 562 -58.84 -37.78 -20.99
CA LYS A 562 -58.08 -39.03 -20.86
C LYS A 562 -56.58 -38.85 -21.06
N SER A 563 -56.17 -37.87 -21.87
CA SER A 563 -54.75 -37.52 -22.03
C SER A 563 -54.23 -36.77 -20.80
N HIS A 564 -53.00 -37.08 -20.40
CA HIS A 564 -52.31 -36.34 -19.36
C HIS A 564 -51.96 -34.92 -19.82
N ARG A 565 -52.11 -33.95 -18.91
CA ARG A 565 -51.61 -32.59 -19.10
C ARG A 565 -50.22 -32.46 -18.50
N GLU A 566 -49.40 -31.69 -19.20
CA GLU A 566 -48.05 -31.32 -18.79
C GLU A 566 -47.91 -29.80 -18.78
N MET A 567 -46.98 -29.29 -17.97
CA MET A 567 -46.67 -27.87 -17.89
C MET A 567 -45.16 -27.66 -17.86
N ASP A 568 -44.63 -26.96 -18.85
CA ASP A 568 -43.21 -26.59 -18.88
C ASP A 568 -42.96 -25.31 -18.06
N LEU A 569 -42.00 -25.40 -17.14
CA LEU A 569 -41.57 -24.30 -16.29
C LEU A 569 -40.08 -24.48 -15.95
N PHE A 570 -39.27 -23.43 -16.21
CA PHE A 570 -37.83 -23.38 -15.90
C PHE A 570 -37.04 -24.67 -16.23
N GLY A 571 -37.17 -25.13 -17.48
CA GLY A 571 -36.42 -26.28 -18.01
C GLY A 571 -36.90 -27.64 -17.48
N LYS A 572 -38.10 -27.70 -16.90
CA LYS A 572 -38.72 -28.95 -16.41
C LYS A 572 -40.17 -29.05 -16.89
N THR A 573 -40.56 -30.25 -17.25
CA THR A 573 -41.93 -30.61 -17.62
C THR A 573 -42.62 -31.23 -16.42
N LEU A 574 -43.70 -30.60 -15.97
CA LEU A 574 -44.45 -30.98 -14.77
C LEU A 574 -45.67 -31.80 -15.18
N LEU A 575 -45.66 -33.11 -14.87
CA LEU A 575 -46.81 -33.98 -15.13
C LEU A 575 -47.95 -33.68 -14.15
N MET A 576 -49.06 -33.14 -14.68
CA MET A 576 -50.25 -32.77 -13.92
C MET A 576 -51.26 -33.93 -13.82
N GLY A 577 -51.17 -34.88 -14.77
CA GLY A 577 -52.13 -35.97 -14.94
C GLY A 577 -53.39 -35.50 -15.67
N ASN A 578 -54.49 -36.24 -15.53
CA ASN A 578 -55.74 -35.90 -16.20
C ASN A 578 -56.30 -34.57 -15.70
N GLU A 579 -56.78 -33.74 -16.62
CA GLU A 579 -57.42 -32.47 -16.32
C GLU A 579 -58.91 -32.69 -16.16
N GLN A 580 -59.47 -32.16 -15.08
CA GLN A 580 -60.90 -32.11 -14.87
C GLN A 580 -61.34 -30.65 -14.84
N VAL A 581 -62.34 -30.30 -15.64
CA VAL A 581 -62.95 -28.99 -15.60
C VAL A 581 -64.38 -29.09 -15.10
N THR A 582 -64.70 -28.31 -14.08
CA THR A 582 -66.04 -28.25 -13.48
C THR A 582 -66.68 -26.89 -13.79
N LEU A 583 -67.91 -26.94 -14.30
CA LEU A 583 -68.73 -25.79 -14.68
C LEU A 583 -70.08 -25.87 -13.94
N ARG A 584 -70.56 -24.75 -13.41
CA ARG A 584 -71.87 -24.68 -12.73
C ARG A 584 -72.96 -24.18 -13.67
N ASP A 585 -74.02 -24.97 -13.80
CA ASP A 585 -75.20 -24.65 -14.62
C ASP A 585 -74.81 -24.11 -16.01
N PRO A 586 -73.97 -24.83 -16.79
CA PRO A 586 -73.47 -24.27 -18.05
C PRO A 586 -74.58 -24.18 -19.10
N ALA A 587 -74.67 -23.02 -19.75
CA ALA A 587 -75.45 -22.86 -20.97
C ALA A 587 -74.67 -23.38 -22.19
N VAL A 588 -75.40 -23.83 -23.21
CA VAL A 588 -74.83 -24.31 -24.48
C VAL A 588 -75.18 -23.32 -25.61
N PRO A 589 -74.53 -22.14 -25.70
CA PRO A 589 -74.88 -21.12 -26.68
C PRO A 589 -74.45 -21.46 -28.11
N VAL A 590 -73.42 -22.28 -28.27
CA VAL A 590 -72.90 -22.72 -29.58
C VAL A 590 -72.89 -24.23 -29.64
N LEU A 591 -73.56 -24.77 -30.66
CA LEU A 591 -73.60 -26.18 -30.98
C LEU A 591 -73.55 -26.36 -32.50
N ASP A 592 -72.45 -26.89 -32.99
CA ASP A 592 -72.24 -27.18 -34.41
C ASP A 592 -72.05 -28.68 -34.61
N PHE A 593 -73.10 -29.34 -35.11
CA PHE A 593 -73.09 -30.77 -35.39
C PHE A 593 -72.20 -31.14 -36.58
N GLN A 594 -71.98 -30.24 -37.55
CA GLN A 594 -71.12 -30.53 -38.70
C GLN A 594 -69.64 -30.43 -38.33
N ALA A 595 -69.29 -29.46 -37.48
CA ALA A 595 -67.92 -29.28 -36.99
C ALA A 595 -67.61 -30.09 -35.71
N LEU A 596 -68.58 -30.84 -35.19
CA LEU A 596 -68.50 -31.55 -33.90
C LEU A 596 -67.99 -30.65 -32.77
N ARG A 597 -68.54 -29.44 -32.66
CA ARG A 597 -68.06 -28.40 -31.75
C ARG A 597 -69.17 -27.93 -30.83
N MET A 598 -68.86 -27.80 -29.54
CA MET A 598 -69.78 -27.31 -28.52
C MET A 598 -69.10 -26.28 -27.63
N GLN A 599 -69.82 -25.21 -27.27
CA GLN A 599 -69.37 -24.26 -26.25
C GLN A 599 -70.22 -24.38 -24.99
N LEU A 600 -69.58 -24.42 -23.83
CA LEU A 600 -70.20 -24.45 -22.52
C LEU A 600 -69.82 -23.19 -21.75
N ILE A 601 -70.81 -22.35 -21.41
CA ILE A 601 -70.57 -21.13 -20.62
C ILE A 601 -71.23 -21.28 -19.25
N PRO A 602 -70.45 -21.32 -18.15
CA PRO A 602 -71.00 -21.43 -16.79
C PRO A 602 -71.80 -20.20 -16.42
N SER A 603 -72.88 -20.39 -15.67
CA SER A 603 -73.82 -19.30 -15.29
C SER A 603 -73.18 -18.20 -14.44
N ASP A 604 -72.12 -18.53 -13.69
CA ASP A 604 -71.35 -17.60 -12.86
C ASP A 604 -70.07 -17.08 -13.55
N HIS A 605 -69.82 -17.51 -14.79
CA HIS A 605 -68.60 -17.25 -15.56
C HIS A 605 -67.32 -17.75 -14.87
N ILE A 606 -67.42 -18.75 -13.97
CA ILE A 606 -66.27 -19.34 -13.29
C ILE A 606 -65.97 -20.70 -13.89
N VAL A 607 -64.73 -20.88 -14.32
CA VAL A 607 -64.20 -22.15 -14.79
C VAL A 607 -63.24 -22.71 -13.74
N ILE A 608 -63.52 -23.92 -13.24
CA ILE A 608 -62.74 -24.55 -12.17
C ILE A 608 -61.93 -25.71 -12.74
N TYR A 609 -60.61 -25.58 -12.70
CA TYR A 609 -59.67 -26.61 -13.13
C TYR A 609 -59.19 -27.44 -11.93
N HIS A 610 -59.27 -28.75 -12.07
CA HIS A 610 -58.68 -29.77 -11.21
C HIS A 610 -57.69 -30.59 -12.04
N TYR A 611 -56.68 -31.15 -11.38
CA TYR A 611 -55.77 -32.10 -12.04
C TYR A 611 -55.55 -33.30 -11.15
N GLN A 612 -55.40 -34.48 -11.76
CA GLN A 612 -55.31 -35.76 -11.08
C GLN A 612 -54.24 -35.77 -9.97
N LYS A 613 -53.09 -35.11 -10.18
CA LYS A 613 -52.02 -35.00 -9.18
C LYS A 613 -52.44 -34.29 -7.88
N PHE A 614 -53.40 -33.37 -7.96
CA PHE A 614 -53.91 -32.60 -6.81
C PHE A 614 -55.24 -33.14 -6.29
N GLY A 615 -55.73 -34.23 -6.87
CA GLY A 615 -57.03 -34.81 -6.57
C GLY A 615 -58.11 -34.25 -7.49
N LEU A 616 -58.84 -35.18 -8.12
CA LEU A 616 -60.05 -34.87 -8.86
C LEU A 616 -61.22 -34.66 -7.89
N GLN A 617 -62.11 -33.74 -8.24
CA GLN A 617 -63.34 -33.50 -7.50
C GLN A 617 -64.29 -34.68 -7.69
N LYS A 618 -64.67 -35.33 -6.57
CA LYS A 618 -65.73 -36.33 -6.56
C LYS A 618 -67.09 -35.64 -6.42
N LEU A 619 -67.94 -35.78 -7.43
CA LEU A 619 -69.33 -35.29 -7.40
C LEU A 619 -70.25 -36.43 -6.94
N ALA A 620 -70.98 -36.20 -5.84
CA ALA A 620 -71.91 -37.20 -5.30
C ALA A 620 -73.13 -37.33 -6.23
N GLY A 621 -73.49 -38.56 -6.60
CA GLY A 621 -74.61 -38.82 -7.52
C GLY A 621 -74.32 -38.51 -8.99
N ALA A 622 -73.04 -38.43 -9.39
CA ALA A 622 -72.67 -38.19 -10.78
C ALA A 622 -73.16 -39.31 -11.72
N GLN A 623 -73.76 -38.92 -12.83
CA GLN A 623 -74.14 -39.80 -13.93
C GLN A 623 -73.24 -39.49 -15.14
N SER A 624 -72.58 -40.51 -15.71
CA SER A 624 -71.84 -40.34 -16.95
C SER A 624 -72.83 -40.22 -18.10
N ILE A 625 -72.72 -39.14 -18.87
CA ILE A 625 -73.53 -38.86 -20.06
C ILE A 625 -72.71 -38.99 -21.36
N TRP A 626 -71.43 -39.32 -21.23
CA TRP A 626 -70.54 -39.57 -22.37
C TRP A 626 -70.58 -41.06 -22.73
N PRO A 627 -70.82 -41.43 -24.00
CA PRO A 627 -70.87 -42.85 -24.38
C PRO A 627 -69.50 -43.51 -24.16
N GLU A 628 -69.48 -44.64 -23.45
CA GLU A 628 -68.29 -45.50 -23.37
C GLU A 628 -68.13 -46.20 -24.73
N THR A 629 -67.08 -45.88 -25.47
CA THR A 629 -66.72 -46.58 -26.70
C THR A 629 -66.23 -47.98 -26.33
N GLY A 630 -66.99 -49.01 -26.70
CA GLY A 630 -66.57 -50.41 -26.62
C GLY A 630 -65.58 -50.77 -27.72
N ASP A 631 -64.76 -51.78 -27.40
CA ASP A 631 -63.78 -52.52 -28.20
C ASP A 631 -62.33 -52.03 -28.32
N GLU A 632 -61.47 -53.04 -28.19
CA GLU A 632 -60.01 -53.05 -28.19
C GLU A 632 -59.42 -52.52 -29.50
N GLY A 633 -58.45 -51.60 -29.39
CA GLY A 633 -57.47 -51.34 -30.45
C GLY A 633 -57.73 -50.13 -31.34
N GLU A 634 -57.72 -48.92 -30.78
CA GLU A 634 -57.14 -47.73 -31.40
C GLU A 634 -56.89 -46.69 -30.31
N GLU A 635 -55.62 -46.54 -29.93
CA GLU A 635 -55.13 -45.43 -29.11
C GLU A 635 -55.24 -44.16 -29.95
N ASP A 636 -56.31 -43.39 -29.76
CA ASP A 636 -56.33 -41.93 -29.69
C ASP A 636 -57.78 -41.44 -29.84
N LEU A 637 -58.17 -40.49 -28.98
CA LEU A 637 -59.42 -39.70 -28.95
C LEU A 637 -60.55 -40.21 -28.05
N ILE A 638 -60.49 -39.76 -26.79
CA ILE A 638 -61.48 -38.96 -26.01
C ILE A 638 -60.88 -38.85 -24.63
#